data_AF-A0A7X5I6E6-F1
#
_entry.id   AF-A0A7X5I6E6-F1
#
_cell.length_a   1.000
_cell.length_b   1.000
_cell.length_c   1.000
_cell.angle_alpha   90.00
_cell.angle_beta   90.00
_cell.angle_gamma   90.00
#
_symmetry.space_group_name_H-M   'P 1'
#
loop_
_entity.id
_entity.type
_entity.pdbx_description
1 polymer ?
#
loop_
_entity_poly.entity_id
_entity_poly.type
_entity_poly.pdbx_seq_one_letter_code
_entity_poly.pdbx_strand_id
1 'polypeptide(L)'
;MRRQNSTFKTGFISEAGSELKNHDYFAFVELEDYACYVIADGLNDMPDADSARLATQTIILAFQARPSMKKRAIRSYLEAADRALAKADGRERLKASATVVVTDYARLRYGYAGNTRLRLYRDGHVAEETRDMSLGSDLARERELPGDTLSRHEERNNLFSYLGQGAGFAPAVSKRIRLNNGDIAALYTRGIWENLDSGELDDVFSEAKDDPKECLDLAEDLLLSKQPSRLENYTLAAVFADKVFQDPNRKRRIRKAIAVSVTVLSVTLTVGLVAWMFMRQRRKQTEEMQRRYANTIEYIQDANFIRAGEECEKALGLAEKLKLKKPLKELSDYQKLIEAVNTAEDSFGGGRYEEAQAAYVTAKERSRYADRLADAYIDKRLEAITDYLSVFDYIQLGDTLAAQGDFARAEEKYLQAKSLATRTYFEEGRKDALDCLNALYESRQKAEEADTKQAKEKAVNETGAAQLAAEGDKAFAEGDYESAGAYYAMALEKYLDMGDEAHADLIRTKIGSSGQKSEENQEKERQAAEYEQAAKTQEALGNEMEAKKQYLFAKNAYRELKMDDKAAEIDGRLAVLELEIERKKEDEEKNETGDGGETEEDGMNGPGGDGGRGVAGDTGGSEGPAAETGGSHEV
;
A
#
# COMPACT_ATOMS: atom_id res chain seq x y z
N MET A 1 -65.58 -20.99 -45.88
CA MET A 1 -65.98 -22.12 -46.76
C MET A 1 -65.56 -23.48 -46.17
N ARG A 2 -66.01 -23.81 -44.95
CA ARG A 2 -65.74 -25.15 -44.38
C ARG A 2 -66.77 -26.17 -44.84
N ARG A 3 -68.06 -25.82 -44.78
CA ARG A 3 -69.18 -26.64 -45.25
C ARG A 3 -68.98 -27.15 -46.67
N GLN A 4 -68.58 -26.27 -47.60
CA GLN A 4 -68.34 -26.62 -49.01
C GLN A 4 -67.18 -27.63 -49.21
N ASN A 5 -66.27 -27.72 -48.25
CA ASN A 5 -65.10 -28.61 -48.29
C ASN A 5 -65.29 -29.85 -47.40
N SER A 6 -66.52 -30.10 -46.96
CA SER A 6 -66.95 -31.23 -46.16
C SER A 6 -68.27 -31.79 -46.70
N THR A 7 -68.57 -33.04 -46.39
CA THR A 7 -69.82 -33.70 -46.77
C THR A 7 -70.44 -34.27 -45.52
N PHE A 8 -71.59 -33.71 -45.12
CA PHE A 8 -72.38 -34.15 -43.98
C PHE A 8 -73.78 -34.53 -44.49
N LYS A 9 -74.25 -35.73 -44.15
CA LYS A 9 -75.60 -36.20 -44.45
C LYS A 9 -76.35 -36.37 -43.14
N THR A 10 -77.62 -35.98 -43.10
CA THR A 10 -78.43 -36.06 -41.88
C THR A 10 -79.79 -36.65 -42.20
N GLY A 11 -80.19 -37.65 -41.42
CA GLY A 11 -81.54 -38.21 -41.42
C GLY A 11 -82.08 -38.26 -39.99
N PHE A 12 -83.40 -38.30 -39.85
CA PHE A 12 -84.05 -38.55 -38.57
C PHE A 12 -85.42 -39.20 -38.76
N ILE A 13 -85.88 -39.91 -37.73
CA ILE A 13 -87.23 -40.42 -37.53
C ILE A 13 -87.76 -39.85 -36.20
N SER A 14 -89.04 -39.52 -36.13
CA SER A 14 -89.65 -38.92 -34.95
C SER A 14 -91.15 -39.18 -34.93
N GLU A 15 -91.60 -40.04 -34.03
CA GLU A 15 -92.96 -40.56 -34.02
C GLU A 15 -93.60 -40.44 -32.63
N ALA A 16 -94.92 -40.29 -32.61
CA ALA A 16 -95.68 -40.17 -31.36
C ALA A 16 -95.77 -41.51 -30.59
N GLY A 17 -95.54 -42.65 -31.25
CA GLY A 17 -95.72 -43.96 -30.66
C GLY A 17 -97.19 -44.23 -30.32
N SER A 18 -97.46 -44.62 -29.07
CA SER A 18 -98.81 -44.87 -28.55
C SER A 18 -99.51 -43.62 -28.03
N GLU A 19 -98.83 -42.47 -28.00
CA GLU A 19 -99.35 -41.20 -27.49
C GLU A 19 -100.09 -40.40 -28.57
N LEU A 20 -100.98 -39.50 -28.17
CA LEU A 20 -101.77 -38.66 -29.09
C LEU A 20 -100.95 -37.59 -29.82
N LYS A 21 -99.84 -37.15 -29.21
CA LYS A 21 -98.93 -36.13 -29.75
C LYS A 21 -97.48 -36.54 -29.48
N ASN A 22 -96.60 -36.13 -30.38
CA ASN A 22 -95.16 -36.30 -30.23
C ASN A 22 -94.58 -35.12 -29.45
N HIS A 23 -94.04 -35.38 -28.26
CA HIS A 23 -93.37 -34.39 -27.42
C HIS A 23 -91.85 -34.35 -27.59
N ASP A 24 -91.28 -35.16 -28.48
CA ASP A 24 -89.89 -35.07 -28.89
C ASP A 24 -89.70 -34.04 -30.01
N TYR A 25 -88.49 -33.50 -30.14
CA TYR A 25 -88.18 -32.59 -31.24
C TYR A 25 -86.70 -32.64 -31.64
N PHE A 26 -86.45 -32.89 -32.94
CA PHE A 26 -85.13 -32.76 -33.56
C PHE A 26 -85.09 -31.59 -34.52
N ALA A 27 -84.04 -30.76 -34.43
CA ALA A 27 -83.77 -29.72 -35.42
C ALA A 27 -82.28 -29.50 -35.61
N PHE A 28 -81.91 -29.00 -36.78
CA PHE A 28 -80.53 -28.68 -37.09
C PHE A 28 -80.40 -27.47 -37.99
N VAL A 29 -79.22 -26.84 -37.97
CA VAL A 29 -78.84 -25.77 -38.87
C VAL A 29 -77.39 -25.95 -39.30
N GLU A 30 -77.14 -25.86 -40.61
CA GLU A 30 -75.81 -25.96 -41.20
C GLU A 30 -75.40 -24.63 -41.84
N LEU A 31 -74.52 -23.89 -41.15
CA LEU A 31 -73.94 -22.64 -41.63
C LEU A 31 -72.63 -22.88 -42.38
N GLU A 32 -72.02 -21.84 -42.96
CA GLU A 32 -70.81 -22.00 -43.77
C GLU A 32 -69.60 -22.56 -43.00
N ASP A 33 -69.46 -22.17 -41.73
CA ASP A 33 -68.30 -22.52 -40.89
C ASP A 33 -68.64 -23.42 -39.69
N TYR A 34 -69.94 -23.59 -39.39
CA TYR A 34 -70.42 -24.41 -38.27
C TYR A 34 -71.77 -25.07 -38.58
N ALA A 35 -72.02 -26.25 -38.02
CA ALA A 35 -73.36 -26.84 -37.94
C ALA A 35 -73.75 -27.11 -36.48
N CYS A 36 -75.04 -27.06 -36.20
CA CYS A 36 -75.63 -27.34 -34.89
C CYS A 36 -76.81 -28.30 -35.07
N TYR A 37 -76.77 -29.43 -34.36
CA TYR A 37 -77.82 -30.44 -34.30
C TYR A 37 -78.33 -30.51 -32.87
N VAL A 38 -79.64 -30.53 -32.69
CA VAL A 38 -80.27 -30.51 -31.37
C VAL A 38 -81.40 -31.53 -31.35
N ILE A 39 -81.35 -32.43 -30.38
CA ILE A 39 -82.44 -33.34 -30.06
C ILE A 39 -82.95 -33.02 -28.66
N ALA A 40 -84.25 -33.05 -28.47
CA ALA A 40 -84.88 -32.84 -27.18
C ALA A 40 -86.07 -33.79 -26.97
N ASP A 41 -86.29 -34.14 -25.71
CA ASP A 41 -87.35 -35.01 -25.19
C ASP A 41 -88.12 -34.21 -24.13
N GLY A 42 -89.44 -34.11 -24.30
CA GLY A 42 -90.33 -33.36 -23.42
C GLY A 42 -90.69 -34.16 -22.16
N LEU A 43 -90.38 -33.61 -20.98
CA LEU A 43 -90.54 -34.32 -19.69
C LEU A 43 -91.83 -33.94 -18.94
N ASN A 44 -92.81 -33.31 -19.61
CA ASN A 44 -94.06 -32.89 -18.99
C ASN A 44 -95.20 -33.86 -19.34
N ASP A 45 -96.04 -34.18 -18.36
CA ASP A 45 -97.21 -35.04 -18.56
C ASP A 45 -98.41 -34.31 -19.20
N MET A 46 -98.27 -33.02 -19.50
CA MET A 46 -99.34 -32.20 -20.08
C MET A 46 -99.42 -32.40 -21.60
N PRO A 47 -100.59 -32.79 -22.16
CA PRO A 47 -100.75 -33.05 -23.60
C PRO A 47 -100.46 -31.86 -24.53
N ASP A 48 -100.47 -30.62 -24.01
CA ASP A 48 -100.20 -29.40 -24.80
C ASP A 48 -98.81 -28.78 -24.51
N ALA A 49 -97.92 -29.51 -23.82
CA ALA A 49 -96.57 -29.02 -23.52
C ALA A 49 -95.62 -29.14 -24.72
N ASP A 50 -95.24 -27.98 -25.29
CA ASP A 50 -94.27 -27.86 -26.38
C ASP A 50 -92.81 -27.71 -25.87
N SER A 51 -92.44 -28.43 -24.81
CA SER A 51 -91.15 -28.26 -24.10
C SER A 51 -89.93 -28.54 -24.99
N ALA A 52 -89.90 -29.68 -25.68
CA ALA A 52 -88.79 -30.04 -26.57
C ALA A 52 -88.64 -29.05 -27.74
N ARG A 53 -89.78 -28.64 -28.33
CA ARG A 53 -89.82 -27.67 -29.43
C ARG A 53 -89.28 -26.30 -29.00
N LEU A 54 -89.72 -25.77 -27.87
CA LEU A 54 -89.26 -24.48 -27.35
C LEU A 54 -87.76 -24.53 -26.99
N ALA A 55 -87.31 -25.62 -26.35
CA ALA A 55 -85.89 -25.81 -26.02
C ALA A 55 -85.02 -25.82 -27.27
N THR A 56 -85.36 -26.67 -28.25
CA THR A 56 -84.60 -26.83 -29.48
C THR A 56 -84.57 -25.56 -30.32
N GLN A 57 -85.72 -24.88 -30.50
CA GLN A 57 -85.76 -23.59 -31.21
C GLN A 57 -84.90 -22.53 -30.52
N THR A 58 -84.94 -22.44 -29.19
CA THR A 58 -84.14 -21.49 -28.43
C THR A 58 -82.64 -21.76 -28.61
N ILE A 59 -82.21 -23.03 -28.58
CA ILE A 59 -80.81 -23.42 -28.79
C ILE A 59 -80.36 -23.06 -30.21
N ILE A 60 -81.16 -23.38 -31.22
CA ILE A 60 -80.85 -23.07 -32.63
C ILE A 60 -80.73 -21.57 -32.85
N LEU A 61 -81.66 -20.77 -32.31
CA LEU A 61 -81.62 -19.30 -32.40
C LEU A 61 -80.39 -18.72 -31.69
N ALA A 62 -80.08 -19.20 -30.47
CA ALA A 62 -78.91 -18.75 -29.72
C ALA A 62 -77.59 -19.10 -30.45
N PHE A 63 -77.55 -20.26 -31.09
CA PHE A 63 -76.42 -20.67 -31.94
C PHE A 63 -76.31 -19.79 -33.20
N GLN A 64 -77.39 -19.57 -33.94
CA GLN A 64 -77.39 -18.74 -35.15
C GLN A 64 -76.95 -17.30 -34.86
N ALA A 65 -77.35 -16.74 -33.71
CA ALA A 65 -76.95 -15.39 -33.30
C ALA A 65 -75.44 -15.29 -33.00
N ARG A 66 -74.81 -16.35 -32.47
CA ARG A 66 -73.37 -16.35 -32.16
C ARG A 66 -72.71 -17.73 -32.36
N PRO A 67 -72.52 -18.20 -33.61
CA PRO A 67 -72.00 -19.54 -33.88
C PRO A 67 -70.62 -19.75 -33.28
N SER A 68 -70.47 -20.78 -32.44
CA SER A 68 -69.23 -21.06 -31.71
C SER A 68 -69.24 -22.44 -31.07
N MET A 69 -68.07 -23.10 -31.12
CA MET A 69 -67.79 -24.36 -30.41
C MET A 69 -66.98 -24.18 -29.12
N LYS A 70 -66.89 -22.98 -28.55
CA LYS A 70 -66.25 -22.79 -27.25
C LYS A 70 -67.12 -23.44 -26.16
N LYS A 71 -66.51 -24.03 -25.11
CA LYS A 71 -67.25 -24.69 -24.02
C LYS A 71 -68.31 -23.78 -23.41
N ARG A 72 -67.95 -22.50 -23.20
CA ARG A 72 -68.86 -21.46 -22.68
C ARG A 72 -70.03 -21.14 -23.63
N ALA A 73 -69.83 -21.25 -24.95
CA ALA A 73 -70.88 -20.95 -25.93
C ALA A 73 -71.95 -22.05 -25.93
N ILE A 74 -71.54 -23.31 -25.96
CA ILE A 74 -72.48 -24.44 -25.88
C ILE A 74 -73.25 -24.42 -24.56
N ARG A 75 -72.55 -24.14 -23.44
CA ARG A 75 -73.21 -23.92 -22.16
C ARG A 75 -74.26 -22.82 -22.25
N SER A 76 -73.93 -21.68 -22.88
CA SER A 76 -74.86 -20.57 -23.00
C SER A 76 -76.08 -20.87 -23.86
N TYR A 77 -76.00 -21.78 -24.84
CA TYR A 77 -77.17 -22.20 -25.62
C TYR A 77 -78.13 -23.04 -24.76
N LEU A 78 -77.60 -23.99 -23.99
CA LEU A 78 -78.38 -24.80 -23.05
C LEU A 78 -78.98 -23.94 -21.94
N GLU A 79 -78.21 -23.00 -21.37
CA GLU A 79 -78.71 -22.05 -20.37
C GLU A 79 -79.78 -21.09 -20.96
N ALA A 80 -79.73 -20.79 -22.26
CA ALA A 80 -80.78 -20.00 -22.91
C ALA A 80 -82.08 -20.79 -22.99
N ALA A 81 -82.04 -22.07 -23.36
CA ALA A 81 -83.21 -22.95 -23.34
C ALA A 81 -83.74 -23.18 -21.93
N ASP A 82 -82.88 -23.41 -20.93
CA ASP A 82 -83.30 -23.56 -19.53
C ASP A 82 -84.08 -22.32 -19.05
N ARG A 83 -83.57 -21.11 -19.34
CA ARG A 83 -84.27 -19.86 -19.02
C ARG A 83 -85.57 -19.68 -19.81
N ALA A 84 -85.63 -20.14 -21.05
CA ALA A 84 -86.84 -20.02 -21.87
C ALA A 84 -87.95 -20.95 -21.33
N LEU A 85 -87.62 -22.19 -21.00
CA LEU A 85 -88.56 -23.13 -20.39
C LEU A 85 -89.01 -22.67 -18.99
N ALA A 86 -88.08 -22.17 -18.17
CA ALA A 86 -88.40 -21.68 -16.83
C ALA A 86 -89.29 -20.43 -16.81
N LYS A 87 -89.32 -19.66 -17.91
CA LYS A 87 -90.12 -18.44 -18.08
C LYS A 87 -91.38 -18.65 -18.94
N ALA A 88 -91.59 -19.83 -19.50
CA ALA A 88 -92.77 -20.10 -20.31
C ALA A 88 -94.02 -19.98 -19.43
N ASP A 89 -95.01 -19.19 -19.88
CA ASP A 89 -96.26 -18.99 -19.17
C ASP A 89 -97.10 -20.29 -19.22
N GLY A 90 -97.33 -20.88 -18.07
CA GLY A 90 -98.10 -22.12 -17.90
C GLY A 90 -98.44 -22.38 -16.45
N ARG A 91 -99.41 -23.26 -16.19
CA ARG A 91 -99.77 -23.70 -14.82
C ARG A 91 -98.61 -24.44 -14.14
N GLU A 92 -97.74 -25.06 -14.93
CA GLU A 92 -96.54 -25.78 -14.50
C GLU A 92 -95.33 -25.36 -15.33
N ARG A 93 -94.14 -25.54 -14.77
CA ARG A 93 -92.88 -25.28 -15.48
C ARG A 93 -92.65 -26.34 -16.55
N LEU A 94 -92.29 -25.88 -17.75
CA LEU A 94 -91.86 -26.75 -18.84
C LEU A 94 -90.49 -27.36 -18.53
N LYS A 95 -90.32 -28.63 -18.87
CA LYS A 95 -89.13 -29.45 -18.61
C LYS A 95 -88.77 -30.25 -19.86
N ALA A 96 -87.48 -30.32 -20.17
CA ALA A 96 -86.99 -31.13 -21.28
C ALA A 96 -85.60 -31.70 -21.02
N SER A 97 -85.32 -32.88 -21.56
CA SER A 97 -83.97 -33.37 -21.79
C SER A 97 -83.52 -32.87 -23.17
N ALA A 98 -82.26 -32.47 -23.33
CA ALA A 98 -81.74 -32.08 -24.63
C ALA A 98 -80.24 -32.33 -24.79
N THR A 99 -79.85 -32.67 -26.01
CA THR A 99 -78.45 -32.81 -26.45
C THR A 99 -78.22 -31.93 -27.66
N VAL A 100 -77.23 -31.04 -27.56
CA VAL A 100 -76.76 -30.16 -28.64
C VAL A 100 -75.38 -30.61 -29.10
N VAL A 101 -75.22 -30.77 -30.42
CA VAL A 101 -73.97 -31.10 -31.09
C VAL A 101 -73.59 -29.95 -32.01
N VAL A 102 -72.42 -29.36 -31.79
CA VAL A 102 -71.88 -28.31 -32.67
C VAL A 102 -70.59 -28.81 -33.32
N THR A 103 -70.51 -28.69 -34.64
CA THR A 103 -69.31 -29.02 -35.43
C THR A 103 -68.81 -27.81 -36.22
N ASP A 104 -67.50 -27.68 -36.39
CA ASP A 104 -66.88 -26.73 -37.33
C ASP A 104 -66.40 -27.40 -38.61
N TYR A 105 -67.03 -28.55 -38.89
CA TYR A 105 -66.70 -29.50 -39.95
C TYR A 105 -65.34 -30.20 -39.81
N ALA A 106 -64.51 -29.84 -38.81
CA ALA A 106 -63.24 -30.51 -38.51
C ALA A 106 -63.23 -31.17 -37.13
N ARG A 107 -64.00 -30.60 -36.20
CA ARG A 107 -64.14 -31.06 -34.83
C ARG A 107 -65.59 -30.91 -34.40
N LEU A 108 -66.00 -31.80 -33.52
CA LEU A 108 -67.30 -31.82 -32.88
C LEU A 108 -67.15 -31.46 -31.40
N ARG A 109 -68.16 -30.82 -30.84
CA ARG A 109 -68.36 -30.70 -29.39
C ARG A 109 -69.85 -30.76 -29.11
N TYR A 110 -70.20 -31.52 -28.09
CA TYR A 110 -71.58 -31.64 -27.64
C TYR A 110 -71.75 -31.11 -26.22
N GLY A 111 -72.99 -30.77 -25.89
CA GLY A 111 -73.42 -30.53 -24.53
C GLY A 111 -74.83 -31.06 -24.35
N TYR A 112 -75.18 -31.44 -23.13
CA TYR A 112 -76.47 -32.05 -22.85
C TYR A 112 -76.92 -31.81 -21.41
N ALA A 113 -78.22 -31.94 -21.20
CA ALA A 113 -78.85 -32.01 -19.89
C ALA A 113 -80.01 -33.01 -19.97
N GLY A 114 -80.13 -33.89 -18.98
CA GLY A 114 -81.12 -34.97 -18.96
C GLY A 114 -80.59 -36.29 -19.51
N ASN A 115 -81.47 -37.03 -20.20
CA ASN A 115 -81.27 -38.42 -20.67
C ASN A 115 -81.45 -38.60 -22.20
N THR A 116 -81.43 -37.53 -22.98
CA THR A 116 -81.23 -37.65 -24.44
C THR A 116 -79.78 -38.04 -24.70
N ARG A 117 -79.56 -39.06 -25.53
CA ARG A 117 -78.23 -39.65 -25.71
C ARG A 117 -77.60 -39.27 -27.04
N LEU A 118 -76.26 -39.22 -27.04
CA LEU A 118 -75.41 -39.14 -28.23
C LEU A 118 -74.44 -40.32 -28.19
N ARG A 119 -74.29 -40.98 -29.35
CA ARG A 119 -73.19 -41.89 -29.64
C ARG A 119 -72.48 -41.45 -30.91
N LEU A 120 -71.15 -41.47 -30.86
CA LEU A 120 -70.30 -41.21 -32.01
C LEU A 120 -69.64 -42.53 -32.42
N TYR A 121 -69.99 -43.02 -33.59
CA TYR A 121 -69.39 -44.20 -34.20
C TYR A 121 -68.23 -43.81 -35.11
N ARG A 122 -67.17 -44.62 -35.07
CA ARG A 122 -65.98 -44.51 -35.90
C ARG A 122 -65.54 -45.89 -36.31
N ASP A 123 -65.43 -46.10 -37.63
CA ASP A 123 -65.01 -47.39 -38.19
C ASP A 123 -65.82 -48.57 -37.60
N GLY A 124 -67.11 -48.37 -37.38
CA GLY A 124 -68.04 -49.37 -36.79
C GLY A 124 -68.00 -49.51 -35.26
N HIS A 125 -67.19 -48.72 -34.54
CA HIS A 125 -67.08 -48.78 -33.08
C HIS A 125 -67.49 -47.48 -32.39
N VAL A 126 -68.02 -47.57 -31.16
CA VAL A 126 -68.36 -46.39 -30.35
C VAL A 126 -67.07 -45.68 -29.88
N ALA A 127 -66.87 -44.45 -30.36
CA ALA A 127 -65.74 -43.60 -30.00
C ALA A 127 -66.05 -42.66 -28.82
N GLU A 128 -67.29 -42.16 -28.73
CA GLU A 128 -67.76 -41.29 -27.66
C GLU A 128 -69.24 -41.56 -27.39
N GLU A 129 -69.65 -41.50 -26.12
CA GLU A 129 -71.06 -41.59 -25.72
C GLU A 129 -71.38 -40.62 -24.57
N THR A 130 -72.63 -40.18 -24.50
CA THR A 130 -73.15 -39.43 -23.34
C THR A 130 -73.55 -40.37 -22.22
N ARG A 131 -73.52 -39.86 -20.98
CA ARG A 131 -74.05 -40.56 -19.81
C ARG A 131 -75.19 -39.74 -19.22
N ASP A 132 -76.32 -40.37 -18.95
CA ASP A 132 -77.52 -39.68 -18.49
C ASP A 132 -77.25 -38.95 -17.17
N MET A 133 -77.88 -37.78 -17.01
CA MET A 133 -77.83 -37.01 -15.77
C MET A 133 -78.88 -37.51 -14.77
N SER A 134 -78.85 -38.82 -14.51
CA SER A 134 -79.78 -39.51 -13.60
C SER A 134 -79.08 -40.12 -12.40
N LEU A 135 -79.82 -40.28 -11.30
CA LEU A 135 -79.35 -40.94 -10.09
C LEU A 135 -78.88 -42.38 -10.39
N GLY A 136 -79.62 -43.11 -11.23
CA GLY A 136 -79.22 -44.46 -11.66
C GLY A 136 -77.85 -44.50 -12.35
N SER A 137 -77.57 -43.55 -13.25
CA SER A 137 -76.27 -43.47 -13.94
C SER A 137 -75.11 -43.13 -13.02
N ASP A 138 -75.31 -42.26 -12.02
CA ASP A 138 -74.28 -41.94 -11.03
C ASP A 138 -73.99 -43.13 -10.10
N LEU A 139 -75.04 -43.86 -9.65
CA LEU A 139 -74.89 -45.07 -8.84
C LEU A 139 -74.17 -46.20 -9.58
N ALA A 140 -74.48 -46.41 -10.86
CA ALA A 140 -73.80 -47.40 -11.69
C ALA A 140 -72.32 -47.08 -11.87
N ARG A 141 -71.97 -45.79 -12.00
CA ARG A 141 -70.57 -45.34 -12.05
C ARG A 141 -69.85 -45.60 -10.73
N GLU A 142 -70.44 -45.25 -9.59
CA GLU A 142 -69.81 -45.40 -8.28
C GLU A 142 -69.59 -46.85 -7.88
N ARG A 143 -70.45 -47.76 -8.35
CA ARG A 143 -70.41 -49.20 -8.01
C ARG A 143 -69.79 -50.08 -9.09
N GLU A 144 -69.24 -49.49 -10.15
CA GLU A 144 -68.69 -50.20 -11.33
C GLU A 144 -69.64 -51.28 -11.88
N LEU A 145 -70.95 -51.00 -11.89
CA LEU A 145 -71.95 -51.97 -12.36
C LEU A 145 -71.84 -52.17 -13.88
N PRO A 146 -71.97 -53.41 -14.39
CA PRO A 146 -72.07 -53.67 -15.83
C PRO A 146 -73.21 -52.89 -16.48
N GLY A 147 -73.04 -52.44 -17.72
CA GLY A 147 -74.01 -51.61 -18.46
C GLY A 147 -75.43 -52.22 -18.50
N ASP A 148 -75.53 -53.55 -18.62
CA ASP A 148 -76.80 -54.28 -18.63
C ASP A 148 -77.60 -54.16 -17.32
N THR A 149 -76.91 -53.89 -16.20
CA THR A 149 -77.53 -53.68 -14.88
C THR A 149 -78.16 -52.28 -14.78
N LEU A 150 -77.57 -51.27 -15.44
CA LEU A 150 -78.11 -49.91 -15.50
C LEU A 150 -79.39 -49.84 -16.35
N SER A 151 -79.46 -50.63 -17.43
CA SER A 151 -80.63 -50.69 -18.32
C SER A 151 -81.92 -51.11 -17.62
N ARG A 152 -81.87 -51.71 -16.41
CA ARG A 152 -83.06 -52.14 -15.64
C ARG A 152 -83.22 -51.44 -14.30
N HIS A 153 -82.42 -50.41 -14.00
CA HIS A 153 -82.43 -49.74 -12.70
C HIS A 153 -83.67 -48.83 -12.53
N GLU A 154 -84.35 -48.91 -11.39
CA GLU A 154 -85.59 -48.14 -11.12
C GLU A 154 -85.34 -46.61 -11.20
N GLU A 155 -84.23 -46.13 -10.63
CA GLU A 155 -83.85 -44.71 -10.62
C GLU A 155 -83.23 -44.18 -11.94
N ARG A 156 -83.29 -44.94 -13.05
CA ARG A 156 -82.67 -44.52 -14.32
C ARG A 156 -83.30 -43.26 -14.92
N ASN A 157 -84.57 -43.00 -14.61
CA ASN A 157 -85.36 -41.85 -15.07
C ASN A 157 -85.38 -40.68 -14.05
N ASN A 158 -84.74 -40.83 -12.88
CA ASN A 158 -84.68 -39.79 -11.86
C ASN A 158 -83.54 -38.79 -12.15
N LEU A 159 -83.86 -37.73 -12.90
CA LEU A 159 -82.89 -36.76 -13.39
C LEU A 159 -82.53 -35.70 -12.33
N PHE A 160 -81.23 -35.52 -12.07
CA PHE A 160 -80.74 -34.42 -11.23
C PHE A 160 -80.45 -33.13 -12.00
N SER A 161 -80.39 -33.20 -13.35
CA SER A 161 -80.17 -32.04 -14.22
C SER A 161 -80.96 -32.17 -15.52
N TYR A 162 -81.80 -31.17 -15.83
CA TYR A 162 -82.67 -31.08 -17.01
C TYR A 162 -82.95 -29.61 -17.35
N LEU A 163 -83.43 -29.31 -18.57
CA LEU A 163 -83.79 -27.94 -18.95
C LEU A 163 -85.12 -27.52 -18.30
N GLY A 164 -85.21 -26.28 -17.82
CA GLY A 164 -86.37 -25.75 -17.09
C GLY A 164 -86.23 -25.81 -15.57
N GLN A 165 -85.07 -26.29 -15.09
CA GLN A 165 -84.72 -26.38 -13.68
C GLN A 165 -84.46 -24.99 -13.06
N GLY A 166 -83.89 -24.06 -13.83
CA GLY A 166 -83.58 -22.71 -13.38
C GLY A 166 -82.37 -22.66 -12.44
N ALA A 167 -82.55 -22.19 -11.21
CA ALA A 167 -81.45 -22.08 -10.25
C ALA A 167 -80.86 -23.47 -9.91
N GLY A 168 -79.57 -23.67 -10.20
CA GLY A 168 -78.91 -24.97 -10.04
C GLY A 168 -78.72 -25.76 -11.34
N PHE A 169 -79.23 -25.27 -12.48
CA PHE A 169 -79.05 -25.91 -13.79
C PHE A 169 -77.56 -26.06 -14.15
N ALA A 170 -77.13 -27.31 -14.37
CA ALA A 170 -75.74 -27.65 -14.64
C ALA A 170 -75.64 -28.65 -15.82
N PRO A 171 -75.55 -28.17 -17.07
CA PRO A 171 -75.39 -29.03 -18.23
C PRO A 171 -73.94 -29.55 -18.34
N ALA A 172 -73.79 -30.75 -18.91
CA ALA A 172 -72.49 -31.28 -19.29
C ALA A 172 -72.07 -30.73 -20.65
N VAL A 173 -70.77 -30.49 -20.83
CA VAL A 173 -70.20 -30.07 -22.12
C VAL A 173 -68.86 -30.77 -22.32
N SER A 174 -68.71 -31.45 -23.45
CA SER A 174 -67.55 -32.29 -23.75
C SER A 174 -66.29 -31.49 -24.15
N LYS A 175 -65.16 -32.20 -24.28
CA LYS A 175 -63.94 -31.66 -24.91
C LYS A 175 -64.18 -31.46 -26.41
N ARG A 176 -63.20 -30.91 -27.14
CA ARG A 176 -63.30 -30.87 -28.61
C ARG A 176 -62.85 -32.24 -29.12
N ILE A 177 -63.75 -32.94 -29.79
CA ILE A 177 -63.50 -34.23 -30.41
C ILE A 177 -63.11 -33.97 -31.85
N ARG A 178 -62.03 -34.61 -32.33
CA ARG A 178 -61.63 -34.51 -33.73
C ARG A 178 -62.47 -35.49 -34.53
N LEU A 179 -63.09 -35.00 -35.60
CA LEU A 179 -63.82 -35.84 -36.54
C LEU A 179 -62.87 -36.49 -37.55
N ASN A 180 -63.21 -37.70 -37.96
CA ASN A 180 -62.63 -38.43 -39.07
C ASN A 180 -63.68 -38.63 -40.17
N ASN A 181 -63.22 -38.87 -41.39
CA ASN A 181 -64.13 -39.22 -42.49
C ASN A 181 -64.84 -40.54 -42.13
N GLY A 182 -66.16 -40.59 -42.31
CA GLY A 182 -66.98 -41.76 -41.97
C GLY A 182 -67.45 -41.81 -40.52
N ASP A 183 -67.15 -40.80 -39.68
CA ASP A 183 -67.74 -40.73 -38.34
C ASP A 183 -69.27 -40.54 -38.43
N ILE A 184 -70.04 -41.24 -37.58
CA ILE A 184 -71.51 -41.12 -37.50
C ILE A 184 -71.91 -40.66 -36.10
N ALA A 185 -72.61 -39.54 -35.98
CA ALA A 185 -73.20 -39.10 -34.72
C ALA A 185 -74.68 -39.48 -34.67
N ALA A 186 -75.02 -40.45 -33.83
CA ALA A 186 -76.39 -40.88 -33.53
C ALA A 186 -76.91 -40.18 -32.28
N LEU A 187 -78.07 -39.55 -32.39
CA LEU A 187 -78.76 -38.78 -31.35
C LEU A 187 -80.15 -39.39 -31.12
N TYR A 188 -80.50 -39.70 -29.88
CA TYR A 188 -81.77 -40.38 -29.61
C TYR A 188 -82.39 -40.05 -28.25
N THR A 189 -83.71 -40.11 -28.19
CA THR A 189 -84.54 -39.85 -27.00
C THR A 189 -84.84 -41.11 -26.21
N ARG A 190 -85.56 -40.97 -25.08
CA ARG A 190 -85.91 -42.08 -24.17
C ARG A 190 -86.62 -43.24 -24.88
N GLY A 191 -87.57 -42.95 -25.76
CA GLY A 191 -88.34 -43.98 -26.45
C GLY A 191 -87.50 -44.95 -27.29
N ILE A 192 -86.31 -44.54 -27.74
CA ILE A 192 -85.37 -45.43 -28.43
C ILE A 192 -84.64 -46.33 -27.42
N TRP A 193 -83.94 -45.74 -26.44
CA TRP A 193 -82.99 -46.50 -25.62
C TRP A 193 -83.63 -47.32 -24.50
N GLU A 194 -84.89 -47.08 -24.17
CA GLU A 194 -85.65 -47.97 -23.28
C GLU A 194 -86.06 -49.28 -23.95
N ASN A 195 -86.10 -49.30 -25.28
CA ASN A 195 -86.57 -50.44 -26.07
C ASN A 195 -85.45 -51.11 -26.88
N LEU A 196 -84.44 -50.36 -27.30
CA LEU A 196 -83.24 -50.85 -27.97
C LEU A 196 -82.04 -50.74 -27.03
N ASP A 197 -81.34 -51.85 -26.83
CA ASP A 197 -80.13 -51.86 -26.03
C ASP A 197 -78.93 -51.29 -26.81
N SER A 198 -77.83 -51.09 -26.08
CA SER A 198 -76.62 -50.54 -26.67
C SER A 198 -76.01 -51.41 -27.75
N GLY A 199 -76.10 -52.74 -27.63
CA GLY A 199 -75.53 -53.67 -28.61
C GLY A 199 -76.32 -53.66 -29.91
N GLU A 200 -77.65 -53.64 -29.83
CA GLU A 200 -78.53 -53.57 -31.00
C GLU A 200 -78.29 -52.28 -31.81
N LEU A 201 -78.14 -51.13 -31.12
CA LEU A 201 -77.77 -49.87 -31.80
C LEU A 201 -76.36 -49.94 -32.40
N ASP A 202 -75.42 -50.61 -31.74
CA ASP A 202 -74.07 -50.76 -32.26
C ASP A 202 -74.06 -51.63 -33.53
N ASP A 203 -74.85 -52.69 -33.58
CA ASP A 203 -75.02 -53.52 -34.78
C ASP A 203 -75.60 -52.69 -35.94
N VAL A 204 -76.67 -51.93 -35.71
CA VAL A 204 -77.29 -51.05 -36.73
C VAL A 204 -76.30 -50.06 -37.32
N PHE A 205 -75.51 -49.39 -36.47
CA PHE A 205 -74.58 -48.35 -36.93
C PHE A 205 -73.21 -48.91 -37.38
N SER A 206 -72.88 -50.16 -37.04
CA SER A 206 -71.68 -50.84 -37.53
C SER A 206 -71.82 -51.33 -38.97
N GLU A 207 -73.04 -51.71 -39.38
CA GLU A 207 -73.38 -52.11 -40.75
C GLU A 207 -73.77 -50.92 -41.64
N ALA A 208 -73.72 -49.70 -41.09
CA ALA A 208 -74.08 -48.47 -41.77
C ALA A 208 -73.26 -48.24 -43.04
N LYS A 209 -73.96 -47.98 -44.16
CA LYS A 209 -73.36 -47.63 -45.45
C LYS A 209 -73.39 -46.11 -45.67
N ASP A 210 -73.71 -45.65 -46.86
CA ASP A 210 -73.59 -44.23 -47.23
C ASP A 210 -74.87 -43.41 -47.00
N ASP A 211 -76.00 -44.02 -46.59
CA ASP A 211 -77.29 -43.36 -46.39
C ASP A 211 -77.75 -43.45 -44.92
N PRO A 212 -77.93 -42.31 -44.22
CA PRO A 212 -78.51 -42.29 -42.89
C PRO A 212 -79.88 -42.98 -42.79
N LYS A 213 -80.71 -42.95 -43.85
CA LYS A 213 -82.06 -43.51 -43.81
C LYS A 213 -82.08 -45.02 -43.59
N GLU A 214 -81.19 -45.76 -44.24
CA GLU A 214 -81.14 -47.22 -44.10
C GLU A 214 -80.93 -47.65 -42.64
N CYS A 215 -80.06 -46.96 -41.90
CA CYS A 215 -79.82 -47.22 -40.48
C CYS A 215 -81.01 -46.83 -39.60
N LEU A 216 -81.70 -45.75 -39.96
CA LEU A 216 -82.86 -45.27 -39.20
C LEU A 216 -84.04 -46.23 -39.37
N ASP A 217 -84.32 -46.66 -40.60
CA ASP A 217 -85.37 -47.62 -40.92
C ASP A 217 -85.09 -48.97 -40.24
N LEU A 218 -83.83 -49.43 -40.25
CA LEU A 218 -83.44 -50.67 -39.56
C LEU A 218 -83.62 -50.57 -38.03
N ALA A 219 -83.24 -49.44 -37.42
CA ALA A 219 -83.45 -49.22 -35.99
C ALA A 219 -84.95 -49.17 -35.64
N GLU A 220 -85.76 -48.53 -36.49
CA GLU A 220 -87.21 -48.46 -36.31
C GLU A 220 -87.87 -49.84 -36.46
N ASP A 221 -87.48 -50.62 -37.47
CA ASP A 221 -87.96 -52.00 -37.67
C ASP A 221 -87.63 -52.89 -36.45
N LEU A 222 -86.40 -52.80 -35.92
CA LEU A 222 -86.00 -53.51 -34.71
C LEU A 222 -86.85 -53.09 -33.51
N LEU A 223 -87.07 -51.78 -33.33
CA LEU A 223 -87.91 -51.23 -32.26
C LEU A 223 -89.35 -51.76 -32.33
N LEU A 224 -89.95 -51.71 -33.52
CA LEU A 224 -91.35 -52.12 -33.74
C LEU A 224 -91.52 -53.64 -33.65
N SER A 225 -90.51 -54.43 -34.05
CA SER A 225 -90.54 -55.89 -33.99
C SER A 225 -90.71 -56.44 -32.56
N LYS A 226 -90.27 -55.67 -31.54
CA LYS A 226 -90.38 -56.05 -30.13
C LYS A 226 -91.80 -55.95 -29.56
N GLN A 227 -92.72 -55.29 -30.29
CA GLN A 227 -94.11 -55.07 -29.87
C GLN A 227 -94.25 -54.63 -28.40
N PRO A 228 -93.61 -53.51 -28.01
CA PRO A 228 -93.70 -53.01 -26.64
C PRO A 228 -95.16 -52.71 -26.26
N SER A 229 -95.55 -53.05 -25.03
CA SER A 229 -96.93 -52.89 -24.55
C SER A 229 -97.41 -51.44 -24.51
N ARG A 230 -96.48 -50.49 -24.35
CA ARG A 230 -96.67 -49.05 -24.52
C ARG A 230 -95.39 -48.45 -25.07
N LEU A 231 -95.43 -47.95 -26.31
CA LEU A 231 -94.32 -47.23 -26.93
C LEU A 231 -94.51 -45.73 -26.70
N GLU A 232 -93.61 -45.10 -25.94
CA GLU A 232 -93.62 -43.65 -25.76
C GLU A 232 -93.18 -42.91 -27.05
N ASN A 233 -93.12 -41.57 -27.00
CA ASN A 233 -92.52 -40.79 -28.07
C ASN A 233 -91.06 -41.22 -28.29
N TYR A 234 -90.67 -41.38 -29.55
CA TYR A 234 -89.30 -41.75 -29.89
C TYR A 234 -88.79 -40.92 -31.06
N THR A 235 -87.53 -40.53 -30.95
CA THR A 235 -86.81 -39.79 -32.00
C THR A 235 -85.39 -40.29 -32.07
N LEU A 236 -84.94 -40.59 -33.29
CA LEU A 236 -83.57 -40.99 -33.61
C LEU A 236 -83.09 -40.14 -34.80
N ALA A 237 -81.93 -39.54 -34.66
CA ALA A 237 -81.28 -38.78 -35.72
C ALA A 237 -79.85 -39.28 -35.92
N ALA A 238 -79.42 -39.36 -37.18
CA ALA A 238 -78.08 -39.78 -37.54
C ALA A 238 -77.41 -38.75 -38.45
N VAL A 239 -76.20 -38.34 -38.09
CA VAL A 239 -75.39 -37.34 -38.80
C VAL A 239 -74.08 -37.99 -39.26
N PHE A 240 -73.98 -38.24 -40.56
CA PHE A 240 -72.84 -38.90 -41.20
C PHE A 240 -71.84 -37.84 -41.68
N ALA A 241 -70.58 -37.99 -41.26
CA ALA A 241 -69.48 -37.11 -41.64
C ALA A 241 -68.60 -37.76 -42.73
N ASP A 242 -69.16 -38.03 -43.91
CA ASP A 242 -68.47 -38.66 -45.05
C ASP A 242 -67.12 -37.98 -45.37
N LYS A 243 -67.08 -36.65 -45.30
CA LYS A 243 -65.85 -35.87 -45.52
C LYS A 243 -65.74 -34.73 -44.52
N VAL A 244 -64.66 -34.74 -43.74
CA VAL A 244 -64.33 -33.73 -42.73
C VAL A 244 -63.41 -32.65 -43.32
N PHE A 245 -63.61 -31.40 -42.90
CA PHE A 245 -62.79 -30.26 -43.32
C PHE A 245 -61.34 -30.39 -42.83
N GLN A 246 -60.39 -30.24 -43.75
CA GLN A 246 -58.95 -30.18 -43.44
C GLN A 246 -58.39 -28.81 -43.84
N ASP A 247 -57.73 -28.11 -42.92
CA ASP A 247 -57.07 -26.83 -43.21
C ASP A 247 -55.76 -27.06 -44.00
N PRO A 248 -55.69 -26.67 -45.30
CA PRO A 248 -54.52 -26.91 -46.14
C PRO A 248 -53.27 -26.13 -45.69
N ASN A 249 -53.43 -24.99 -44.99
CA ASN A 249 -52.33 -24.12 -44.58
C ASN A 249 -51.75 -24.43 -43.20
N ARG A 250 -52.37 -25.35 -42.45
CA ARG A 250 -51.97 -25.70 -41.07
C ARG A 250 -50.53 -26.19 -40.99
N LYS A 251 -50.11 -27.09 -41.89
CA LYS A 251 -48.73 -27.63 -41.92
C LYS A 251 -47.68 -26.55 -42.23
N ARG A 252 -48.04 -25.50 -42.99
CA ARG A 252 -47.13 -24.39 -43.35
C ARG A 252 -46.93 -23.42 -42.19
N ARG A 253 -47.99 -23.12 -41.42
CA ARG A 253 -47.92 -22.26 -40.22
C ARG A 253 -47.08 -22.89 -39.11
N ILE A 254 -47.24 -24.18 -38.85
CA ILE A 254 -46.46 -24.89 -37.82
C ILE A 254 -44.97 -24.89 -38.16
N ARG A 255 -44.60 -25.19 -39.42
CA ARG A 255 -43.20 -25.13 -39.88
C ARG A 255 -42.59 -23.74 -39.71
N LYS A 256 -43.31 -22.67 -40.06
CA LYS A 256 -42.85 -21.29 -39.84
C LYS A 256 -42.65 -20.97 -38.35
N ALA A 257 -43.58 -21.38 -37.49
CA ALA A 257 -43.47 -21.14 -36.05
C ALA A 257 -42.25 -21.86 -35.45
N ILE A 258 -42.04 -23.13 -35.79
CA ILE A 258 -40.87 -23.90 -35.33
C ILE A 258 -39.56 -23.23 -35.78
N ALA A 259 -39.48 -22.83 -37.06
CA ALA A 259 -38.29 -22.17 -37.59
C ALA A 259 -37.96 -20.88 -36.81
N VAL A 260 -38.95 -20.01 -36.57
CA VAL A 260 -38.75 -18.79 -35.78
C VAL A 260 -38.34 -19.10 -34.35
N SER A 261 -38.99 -20.05 -33.68
CA SER A 261 -38.65 -20.44 -32.31
C SER A 261 -37.22 -20.98 -32.19
N VAL A 262 -36.78 -21.82 -33.14
CA VAL A 262 -35.41 -22.35 -33.17
C VAL A 262 -34.40 -21.22 -33.39
N THR A 263 -34.68 -20.28 -34.29
CA THR A 263 -33.80 -19.11 -34.50
C THR A 263 -33.69 -18.26 -33.23
N VAL A 264 -34.82 -17.93 -32.58
CA VAL A 264 -34.83 -17.14 -31.34
C VAL A 264 -34.06 -17.86 -30.23
N LEU A 265 -34.27 -19.18 -30.06
CA LEU A 265 -33.56 -19.98 -29.06
C LEU A 265 -32.03 -20.00 -29.32
N SER A 266 -31.62 -20.09 -30.58
CA SER A 266 -30.19 -20.09 -30.92
C SER A 266 -29.52 -18.73 -30.63
N VAL A 267 -30.23 -17.62 -30.88
CA VAL A 267 -29.75 -16.27 -30.56
C VAL A 267 -29.68 -16.05 -29.05
N THR A 268 -30.68 -16.50 -28.28
CA THR A 268 -30.64 -16.35 -26.81
C THR A 268 -29.54 -17.19 -26.17
N LEU A 269 -29.31 -18.42 -26.65
CA LEU A 269 -28.20 -19.26 -26.20
C LEU A 269 -26.83 -18.63 -26.49
N THR A 270 -26.63 -18.09 -27.69
CA THR A 270 -25.36 -17.44 -28.06
C THR A 270 -25.10 -16.18 -27.27
N VAL A 271 -26.10 -15.29 -27.12
CA VAL A 271 -25.99 -14.10 -26.27
C VAL A 271 -25.74 -14.49 -24.81
N GLY A 272 -26.43 -15.51 -24.30
CA GLY A 272 -26.22 -16.03 -22.95
C GLY A 272 -24.80 -16.56 -22.72
N LEU A 273 -24.24 -17.29 -23.69
CA LEU A 273 -22.87 -17.80 -23.64
C LEU A 273 -21.84 -16.65 -23.63
N VAL A 274 -22.01 -15.65 -24.49
CA VAL A 274 -21.12 -14.48 -24.56
C VAL A 274 -21.19 -13.67 -23.26
N ALA A 275 -22.39 -13.42 -22.73
CA ALA A 275 -22.58 -12.75 -21.45
C ALA A 275 -21.94 -13.55 -20.30
N TRP A 276 -22.09 -14.87 -20.28
CA TRP A 276 -21.46 -15.74 -19.30
C TRP A 276 -19.93 -15.71 -19.40
N MET A 277 -19.35 -15.79 -20.59
CA MET A 277 -17.90 -15.65 -20.78
C MET A 277 -17.41 -14.28 -20.30
N PHE A 278 -18.12 -13.20 -20.63
CA PHE A 278 -17.76 -11.85 -20.19
C PHE A 278 -17.83 -11.70 -18.66
N MET A 279 -18.89 -12.21 -18.03
CA MET A 279 -19.02 -12.22 -16.56
C MET A 279 -17.93 -13.07 -15.90
N ARG A 280 -17.62 -14.24 -16.46
CA ARG A 280 -16.56 -15.12 -15.96
C ARG A 280 -15.18 -14.47 -16.08
N GLN A 281 -14.91 -13.80 -17.21
CA GLN A 281 -13.66 -13.08 -17.43
C GLN A 281 -13.53 -11.90 -16.47
N ARG A 282 -14.59 -11.09 -16.30
CA ARG A 282 -14.60 -10.01 -15.32
C ARG A 282 -14.33 -10.51 -13.91
N ARG A 283 -14.96 -11.62 -13.50
CA ARG A 283 -14.74 -12.22 -12.17
C ARG A 283 -13.27 -12.61 -11.96
N LYS A 284 -12.66 -13.28 -12.94
CA LYS A 284 -11.23 -13.64 -12.88
C LYS A 284 -10.33 -12.43 -12.76
N GLN A 285 -10.60 -11.37 -13.53
CA GLN A 285 -9.83 -10.13 -13.45
C GLN A 285 -9.97 -9.44 -12.08
N THR A 286 -11.16 -9.47 -11.48
CA THR A 286 -11.37 -8.93 -10.12
C THR A 286 -10.60 -9.75 -9.08
N GLU A 287 -10.65 -11.08 -9.16
CA GLU A 287 -9.90 -11.97 -8.25
C GLU A 287 -8.39 -11.78 -8.38
N GLU A 288 -7.87 -11.65 -9.62
CA GLU A 288 -6.46 -11.36 -9.85
C GLU A 288 -6.07 -9.98 -9.30
N MET A 289 -6.89 -8.94 -9.54
CA MET A 289 -6.67 -7.60 -9.00
C MET A 289 -6.60 -7.62 -7.47
N GLN A 290 -7.53 -8.30 -6.80
CA GLN A 290 -7.54 -8.40 -5.33
C GLN A 290 -6.30 -9.12 -4.81
N ARG A 291 -5.85 -10.17 -5.48
CA ARG A 291 -4.61 -10.87 -5.11
C ARG A 291 -3.40 -9.94 -5.22
N ARG A 292 -3.27 -9.19 -6.32
CA ARG A 292 -2.16 -8.24 -6.51
C ARG A 292 -2.22 -7.06 -5.53
N TYR A 293 -3.41 -6.58 -5.22
CA TYR A 293 -3.64 -5.60 -4.16
C TYR A 293 -3.15 -6.10 -2.81
N ALA A 294 -3.48 -7.35 -2.44
CA ALA A 294 -2.98 -7.96 -1.20
C ALA A 294 -1.44 -8.10 -1.20
N ASN A 295 -0.86 -8.58 -2.30
CA ASN A 295 0.59 -8.67 -2.44
C ASN A 295 1.29 -7.29 -2.32
N THR A 296 0.65 -6.23 -2.82
CA THR A 296 1.17 -4.85 -2.69
C THR A 296 1.31 -4.49 -1.22
N ILE A 297 0.27 -4.76 -0.42
CA ILE A 297 0.27 -4.50 1.02
C ILE A 297 1.35 -5.33 1.72
N GLU A 298 1.45 -6.62 1.40
CA GLU A 298 2.44 -7.54 1.97
C GLU A 298 3.87 -7.05 1.68
N TYR A 299 4.16 -6.68 0.43
CA TYR A 299 5.48 -6.16 0.07
C TYR A 299 5.81 -4.81 0.72
N ILE A 300 4.82 -3.93 0.97
CA ILE A 300 5.04 -2.71 1.75
C ILE A 300 5.43 -3.06 3.19
N GLN A 301 4.73 -4.02 3.81
CA GLN A 301 5.01 -4.47 5.17
C GLN A 301 6.41 -5.10 5.28
N ASP A 302 6.85 -5.81 4.24
CA ASP A 302 8.19 -6.36 4.12
C ASP A 302 9.27 -5.32 3.73
N ALA A 303 8.89 -4.04 3.64
CA ALA A 303 9.73 -2.94 3.18
C ALA A 303 10.34 -3.13 1.77
N ASN A 304 9.70 -3.95 0.93
CA ASN A 304 10.09 -4.18 -0.46
C ASN A 304 9.27 -3.30 -1.41
N PHE A 305 9.58 -2.00 -1.40
CA PHE A 305 8.82 -0.99 -2.16
C PHE A 305 8.95 -1.14 -3.69
N ILE A 306 10.03 -1.74 -4.19
CA ILE A 306 10.20 -2.04 -5.61
C ILE A 306 9.17 -3.09 -6.05
N ARG A 307 9.09 -4.23 -5.36
CA ARG A 307 8.10 -5.28 -5.67
C ARG A 307 6.67 -4.84 -5.39
N ALA A 308 6.46 -4.06 -4.33
CA ALA A 308 5.16 -3.44 -4.06
C ALA A 308 4.69 -2.60 -5.23
N GLY A 309 5.58 -1.77 -5.81
CA GLY A 309 5.28 -0.95 -6.99
C GLY A 309 4.87 -1.78 -8.21
N GLU A 310 5.60 -2.84 -8.52
CA GLU A 310 5.29 -3.74 -9.64
C GLU A 310 3.91 -4.39 -9.52
N GLU A 311 3.54 -4.87 -8.32
CA GLU A 311 2.23 -5.48 -8.09
C GLU A 311 1.11 -4.45 -8.03
N CYS A 312 1.38 -3.27 -7.48
CA CYS A 312 0.45 -2.14 -7.42
C CYS A 312 0.08 -1.66 -8.83
N GLU A 313 1.06 -1.47 -9.71
CA GLU A 313 0.86 -1.04 -11.09
C GLU A 313 -0.02 -2.03 -11.87
N LYS A 314 0.25 -3.34 -11.73
CA LYS A 314 -0.55 -4.39 -12.37
C LYS A 314 -1.98 -4.44 -11.81
N ALA A 315 -2.15 -4.26 -10.51
CA ALA A 315 -3.47 -4.18 -9.88
C ALA A 315 -4.24 -2.94 -10.38
N LEU A 316 -3.56 -1.80 -10.51
CA LEU A 316 -4.12 -0.53 -10.97
C LEU A 316 -4.62 -0.66 -12.42
N GLY A 317 -3.81 -1.28 -13.30
CA GLY A 317 -4.21 -1.57 -14.68
C GLY A 317 -5.44 -2.51 -14.79
N LEU A 318 -5.62 -3.44 -13.85
CA LEU A 318 -6.83 -4.27 -13.77
C LEU A 318 -8.03 -3.46 -13.26
N ALA A 319 -7.84 -2.61 -12.25
CA ALA A 319 -8.88 -1.74 -11.72
C ALA A 319 -9.43 -0.76 -12.79
N GLU A 320 -8.55 -0.20 -13.63
CA GLU A 320 -8.91 0.63 -14.78
C GLU A 320 -9.73 -0.13 -15.82
N LYS A 321 -9.28 -1.31 -16.24
CA LYS A 321 -10.00 -2.17 -17.19
C LYS A 321 -11.41 -2.54 -16.68
N LEU A 322 -11.54 -2.78 -15.37
CA LEU A 322 -12.81 -3.10 -14.73
C LEU A 322 -13.67 -1.86 -14.43
N LYS A 323 -13.09 -0.65 -14.52
CA LYS A 323 -13.71 0.65 -14.19
C LYS A 323 -14.17 0.75 -12.72
N LEU A 324 -13.38 0.20 -11.80
CA LEU A 324 -13.68 0.18 -10.37
C LEU A 324 -13.13 1.42 -9.67
N LYS A 325 -14.00 2.42 -9.42
CA LYS A 325 -13.58 3.74 -8.90
C LYS A 325 -12.85 3.69 -7.55
N LYS A 326 -13.35 2.87 -6.60
CA LYS A 326 -12.78 2.80 -5.24
C LYS A 326 -11.39 2.15 -5.23
N PRO A 327 -11.21 0.91 -5.75
CA PRO A 327 -9.87 0.31 -5.86
C PRO A 327 -8.88 1.15 -6.65
N LEU A 328 -9.33 1.85 -7.70
CA LEU A 328 -8.47 2.71 -8.51
C LEU A 328 -7.91 3.88 -7.69
N LYS A 329 -8.73 4.49 -6.83
CA LYS A 329 -8.27 5.54 -5.92
C LYS A 329 -7.27 4.97 -4.89
N GLU A 330 -7.63 3.89 -4.22
CA GLU A 330 -6.78 3.27 -3.17
C GLU A 330 -5.42 2.84 -3.75
N LEU A 331 -5.39 2.13 -4.87
CA LEU A 331 -4.17 1.73 -5.57
C LEU A 331 -3.35 2.94 -6.07
N SER A 332 -4.01 4.01 -6.52
CA SER A 332 -3.30 5.24 -6.91
C SER A 332 -2.62 5.92 -5.73
N ASP A 333 -3.26 5.91 -4.55
CA ASP A 333 -2.68 6.48 -3.33
C ASP A 333 -1.50 5.62 -2.84
N TYR A 334 -1.60 4.28 -2.91
CA TYR A 334 -0.46 3.37 -2.68
C TYR A 334 0.68 3.60 -3.65
N GLN A 335 0.40 3.70 -4.95
CA GLN A 335 1.43 3.91 -5.98
C GLN A 335 2.25 5.17 -5.69
N LYS A 336 1.58 6.29 -5.37
CA LYS A 336 2.26 7.56 -5.03
C LYS A 336 3.08 7.46 -3.75
N LEU A 337 2.60 6.74 -2.74
CA LEU A 337 3.38 6.46 -1.53
C LEU A 337 4.64 5.69 -1.90
N ILE A 338 4.52 4.59 -2.65
CA ILE A 338 5.64 3.73 -3.06
C ILE A 338 6.68 4.54 -3.85
N GLU A 339 6.24 5.35 -4.81
CA GLU A 339 7.12 6.23 -5.58
C GLU A 339 7.86 7.24 -4.70
N ALA A 340 7.17 7.84 -3.72
CA ALA A 340 7.78 8.77 -2.78
C ALA A 340 8.82 8.07 -1.87
N VAL A 341 8.53 6.85 -1.40
CA VAL A 341 9.47 6.06 -0.60
C VAL A 341 10.68 5.66 -1.44
N ASN A 342 10.50 5.18 -2.68
CA ASN A 342 11.60 4.82 -3.56
C ASN A 342 12.51 6.03 -3.85
N THR A 343 11.93 7.22 -4.06
CA THR A 343 12.68 8.46 -4.24
C THR A 343 13.52 8.81 -2.99
N ALA A 344 12.96 8.57 -1.80
CA ALA A 344 13.66 8.78 -0.54
C ALA A 344 14.78 7.74 -0.32
N GLU A 345 14.55 6.48 -0.67
CA GLU A 345 15.55 5.41 -0.64
C GLU A 345 16.71 5.67 -1.61
N ASP A 346 16.43 6.17 -2.82
CA ASP A 346 17.47 6.55 -3.79
C ASP A 346 18.36 7.67 -3.25
N SER A 347 17.78 8.64 -2.55
CA SER A 347 18.52 9.74 -1.91
C SER A 347 19.34 9.23 -0.72
N PHE A 348 18.75 8.36 0.10
CA PHE A 348 19.40 7.75 1.26
C PHE A 348 20.58 6.86 0.86
N GLY A 349 20.38 5.97 -0.12
CA GLY A 349 21.42 5.08 -0.64
C GLY A 349 22.53 5.84 -1.39
N GLY A 350 22.23 7.04 -1.90
CA GLY A 350 23.20 7.95 -2.49
C GLY A 350 23.94 8.86 -1.50
N GLY A 351 23.77 8.69 -0.19
CA GLY A 351 24.44 9.49 0.84
C GLY A 351 23.92 10.93 1.01
N ARG A 352 22.82 11.30 0.32
CA ARG A 352 22.22 12.64 0.38
C ARG A 352 21.17 12.70 1.48
N TYR A 353 21.62 12.68 2.72
CA TYR A 353 20.75 12.47 3.88
C TYR A 353 19.76 13.61 4.14
N GLU A 354 20.12 14.87 3.85
CA GLU A 354 19.18 16.00 3.94
C GLU A 354 18.04 15.90 2.90
N GLU A 355 18.39 15.59 1.64
CA GLU A 355 17.41 15.35 0.57
C GLU A 355 16.51 14.15 0.92
N ALA A 356 17.12 13.06 1.42
CA ALA A 356 16.40 11.88 1.87
C ALA A 356 15.42 12.22 3.01
N GLN A 357 15.82 13.03 3.99
CA GLN A 357 14.95 13.45 5.09
C GLN A 357 13.69 14.13 4.57
N ALA A 358 13.84 15.12 3.69
CA ALA A 358 12.72 15.84 3.09
C ALA A 358 11.81 14.90 2.26
N ALA A 359 12.41 13.97 1.52
CA ALA A 359 11.68 12.97 0.74
C ALA A 359 10.89 12.00 1.64
N TYR A 360 11.46 11.52 2.76
CA TYR A 360 10.75 10.67 3.71
C TYR A 360 9.61 11.40 4.43
N VAL A 361 9.78 12.68 4.77
CA VAL A 361 8.68 13.50 5.31
C VAL A 361 7.54 13.58 4.30
N THR A 362 7.84 13.81 3.02
CA THR A 362 6.85 13.80 1.94
C THR A 362 6.18 12.43 1.82
N ALA A 363 6.94 11.33 1.88
CA ALA A 363 6.40 9.97 1.87
C ALA A 363 5.48 9.72 3.07
N LYS A 364 5.82 10.22 4.26
CA LYS A 364 5.01 10.12 5.48
C LYS A 364 3.68 10.86 5.34
N GLU A 365 3.66 12.01 4.68
CA GLU A 365 2.41 12.71 4.36
C GLU A 365 1.53 11.91 3.41
N ARG A 366 2.12 11.28 2.38
CA ARG A 366 1.41 10.41 1.44
C ARG A 366 0.85 9.16 2.13
N SER A 367 1.59 8.61 3.08
CA SER A 367 1.22 7.40 3.83
C SER A 367 -0.12 7.54 4.56
N ARG A 368 -0.52 8.77 4.92
CA ARG A 368 -1.84 9.08 5.51
C ARG A 368 -3.02 8.67 4.63
N TYR A 369 -2.83 8.62 3.31
CA TYR A 369 -3.86 8.24 2.33
C TYR A 369 -3.76 6.76 1.91
N ALA A 370 -2.75 6.04 2.39
CA ALA A 370 -2.43 4.66 2.04
C ALA A 370 -2.33 3.79 3.30
N ASP A 371 -3.33 3.94 4.18
CA ASP A 371 -3.51 3.18 5.43
C ASP A 371 -2.33 3.22 6.42
N ARG A 372 -1.40 4.17 6.26
CA ARG A 372 -0.23 4.34 7.12
C ARG A 372 0.68 3.10 7.21
N LEU A 373 0.61 2.21 6.21
CA LEU A 373 1.33 0.94 6.23
C LEU A 373 2.86 1.11 6.22
N ALA A 374 3.37 2.20 5.64
CA ALA A 374 4.80 2.48 5.56
C ALA A 374 5.33 3.31 6.75
N ASP A 375 4.48 3.81 7.65
CA ASP A 375 4.88 4.77 8.69
C ASP A 375 6.01 4.24 9.57
N ALA A 376 5.92 2.99 10.02
CA ALA A 376 6.96 2.40 10.87
C ALA A 376 8.33 2.31 10.18
N TYR A 377 8.34 1.99 8.89
CA TYR A 377 9.56 1.95 8.10
C TYR A 377 10.14 3.35 7.87
N ILE A 378 9.30 4.30 7.47
CA ILE A 378 9.67 5.70 7.23
C ILE A 378 10.22 6.33 8.52
N ASP A 379 9.59 6.08 9.67
CA ASP A 379 10.02 6.64 10.94
C ASP A 379 11.39 6.11 11.37
N LYS A 380 11.62 4.81 11.19
CA LYS A 380 12.94 4.20 11.42
C LYS A 380 14.01 4.81 10.51
N ARG A 381 13.68 5.09 9.23
CA ARG A 381 14.60 5.74 8.30
C ARG A 381 14.89 7.19 8.70
N LEU A 382 13.89 7.95 9.12
CA LEU A 382 14.06 9.33 9.60
C LEU A 382 14.92 9.40 10.86
N GLU A 383 14.76 8.46 11.80
CA GLU A 383 15.62 8.34 12.98
C GLU A 383 17.08 8.07 12.58
N ALA A 384 17.31 7.09 11.70
CA ALA A 384 18.65 6.79 11.20
C ALA A 384 19.30 8.00 10.50
N ILE A 385 18.56 8.73 9.67
CA ILE A 385 19.04 9.96 9.02
C ILE A 385 19.43 11.01 10.06
N THR A 386 18.63 11.18 11.11
CA THR A 386 18.90 12.15 12.17
C THR A 386 20.21 11.82 12.89
N ASP A 387 20.45 10.54 13.18
CA ASP A 387 21.72 10.09 13.74
C ASP A 387 22.88 10.32 12.79
N TYR A 388 22.71 10.08 11.49
CA TYR A 388 23.78 10.25 10.49
C TYR A 388 24.16 11.72 10.31
N LEU A 389 23.17 12.61 10.24
CA LEU A 389 23.41 14.06 10.23
C LEU A 389 24.13 14.52 11.49
N SER A 390 23.76 13.99 12.65
CA SER A 390 24.45 14.30 13.91
C SER A 390 25.92 13.87 13.90
N VAL A 391 26.27 12.76 13.24
CA VAL A 391 27.67 12.35 13.05
C VAL A 391 28.43 13.40 12.25
N PHE A 392 27.85 13.89 11.14
CA PHE A 392 28.47 14.95 10.34
C PHE A 392 28.60 16.27 11.11
N ASP A 393 27.60 16.64 11.90
CA ASP A 393 27.66 17.83 12.75
C ASP A 393 28.79 17.75 13.78
N TYR A 394 28.99 16.58 14.41
CA TYR A 394 30.10 16.36 15.32
C TYR A 394 31.46 16.46 14.62
N ILE A 395 31.57 15.92 13.40
CA ILE A 395 32.80 16.03 12.60
C ILE A 395 33.08 17.50 12.26
N GLN A 396 32.10 18.24 11.73
CA GLN A 396 32.27 19.65 11.40
C GLN A 396 32.63 20.51 12.62
N LEU A 397 32.03 20.23 13.78
CA LEU A 397 32.38 20.92 15.02
C LEU A 397 33.82 20.58 15.46
N GLY A 398 34.23 19.32 15.32
CA GLY A 398 35.61 18.88 15.54
C GLY A 398 36.60 19.59 14.61
N ASP A 399 36.30 19.68 13.32
CA ASP A 399 37.13 20.37 12.32
C ASP A 399 37.30 21.85 12.66
N THR A 400 36.21 22.49 13.08
CA THR A 400 36.23 23.90 13.51
C THR A 400 37.10 24.11 14.74
N LEU A 401 37.03 23.20 15.72
CA LEU A 401 37.84 23.25 16.95
C LEU A 401 39.31 22.97 16.67
N ALA A 402 39.61 21.99 15.81
CA ALA A 402 40.97 21.65 15.39
C ALA A 402 41.62 22.84 14.66
N ALA A 403 40.87 23.51 13.77
CA ALA A 403 41.34 24.71 13.08
C ALA A 403 41.62 25.90 14.03
N GLN A 404 40.97 25.94 15.19
CA GLN A 404 41.22 26.93 16.25
C GLN A 404 42.38 26.54 17.19
N GLY A 405 42.97 25.35 17.03
CA GLY A 405 44.03 24.82 17.88
C GLY A 405 43.55 24.15 19.18
N ASP A 406 42.23 24.01 19.39
CA ASP A 406 41.66 23.30 20.55
C ASP A 406 41.58 21.79 20.27
N PHE A 407 42.75 21.14 20.24
CA PHE A 407 42.88 19.73 19.88
C PHE A 407 42.13 18.80 20.85
N ALA A 408 42.05 19.14 22.13
CA ALA A 408 41.38 18.31 23.14
C ALA A 408 39.86 18.24 22.91
N ARG A 409 39.22 19.39 22.64
CA ARG A 409 37.78 19.41 22.35
C ARG A 409 37.47 18.85 20.96
N ALA A 410 38.36 19.07 19.98
CA ALA A 410 38.22 18.44 18.67
C ALA A 410 38.22 16.91 18.77
N GLU A 411 39.14 16.33 19.55
CA GLU A 411 39.21 14.89 19.82
C GLU A 411 37.90 14.37 20.44
N GLU A 412 37.35 15.08 21.44
CA GLU A 412 36.07 14.73 22.05
C GLU A 412 34.94 14.66 21.02
N LYS A 413 34.87 15.63 20.09
CA LYS A 413 33.84 15.67 19.05
C LYS A 413 33.99 14.56 18.02
N TYR A 414 35.20 14.27 17.56
CA TYR A 414 35.40 13.14 16.66
C TYR A 414 35.15 11.78 17.34
N LEU A 415 35.45 11.63 18.64
CA LEU A 415 35.10 10.43 19.40
C LEU A 415 33.58 10.30 19.58
N GLN A 416 32.85 11.39 19.78
CA GLN A 416 31.38 11.42 19.79
C GLN A 416 30.83 10.98 18.43
N ALA A 417 31.36 11.53 17.33
CA ALA A 417 31.00 11.14 15.97
C ALA A 417 31.24 9.63 15.73
N LYS A 418 32.45 9.14 16.05
CA LYS A 418 32.83 7.72 15.91
C LYS A 418 31.93 6.81 16.74
N SER A 419 31.65 7.17 18.00
CA SER A 419 30.81 6.39 18.90
C SER A 419 29.37 6.29 18.37
N LEU A 420 28.80 7.41 17.97
CA LEU A 420 27.45 7.46 17.39
C LEU A 420 27.38 6.65 16.10
N ALA A 421 28.30 6.88 15.16
CA ALA A 421 28.39 6.15 13.89
C ALA A 421 28.55 4.64 14.09
N THR A 422 29.33 4.23 15.11
CA THR A 422 29.48 2.81 15.44
C THR A 422 28.18 2.21 15.97
N ARG A 423 27.48 2.92 16.87
CA ARG A 423 26.21 2.45 17.45
C ARG A 423 25.09 2.37 16.41
N THR A 424 25.10 3.25 15.41
CA THR A 424 24.09 3.30 14.34
C THR A 424 24.49 2.53 13.09
N TYR A 425 25.61 1.79 13.13
CA TYR A 425 26.14 1.02 12.01
C TYR A 425 26.40 1.87 10.76
N PHE A 426 26.75 3.15 10.94
CA PHE A 426 27.09 4.06 9.86
C PHE A 426 28.59 3.97 9.54
N GLU A 427 28.94 3.05 8.65
CA GLU A 427 30.33 2.72 8.33
C GLU A 427 31.11 3.88 7.71
N GLU A 428 30.49 4.64 6.81
CA GLU A 428 31.11 5.80 6.15
C GLU A 428 31.44 6.90 7.17
N GLY A 429 30.47 7.37 7.96
CA GLY A 429 30.73 8.35 9.00
C GLY A 429 31.69 7.87 10.09
N ARG A 430 31.72 6.55 10.39
CA ARG A 430 32.72 5.98 11.32
C ARG A 430 34.13 6.10 10.75
N LYS A 431 34.29 5.85 9.45
CA LYS A 431 35.56 5.99 8.75
C LYS A 431 35.98 7.46 8.73
N ASP A 432 35.09 8.37 8.35
CA ASP A 432 35.39 9.81 8.30
C ASP A 432 35.83 10.33 9.67
N ALA A 433 35.14 9.94 10.76
CA ALA A 433 35.54 10.31 12.12
C ALA A 433 36.91 9.74 12.52
N LEU A 434 37.27 8.53 12.06
CA LEU A 434 38.59 7.95 12.30
C LEU A 434 39.68 8.68 11.50
N ASP A 435 39.40 9.03 10.25
CA ASP A 435 40.32 9.77 9.39
C ASP A 435 40.58 11.17 9.99
N CYS A 436 39.55 11.84 10.50
CA CYS A 436 39.70 13.10 11.26
C CYS A 436 40.52 12.92 12.54
N LEU A 437 40.30 11.86 13.33
CA LEU A 437 41.12 11.58 14.53
C LEU A 437 42.59 11.35 14.19
N ASN A 438 42.89 10.59 13.14
CA ASN A 438 44.26 10.34 12.70
C ASN A 438 44.93 11.66 12.28
N ALA A 439 44.24 12.48 11.47
CA ALA A 439 44.73 13.78 11.06
C ALA A 439 44.95 14.72 12.27
N LEU A 440 44.05 14.68 13.26
CA LEU A 440 44.18 15.42 14.50
C LEU A 440 45.45 15.02 15.26
N TYR A 441 45.69 13.71 15.45
CA TYR A 441 46.88 13.24 16.16
C TYR A 441 48.18 13.57 15.43
N GLU A 442 48.21 13.47 14.10
CA GLU A 442 49.36 13.91 13.30
C GLU A 442 49.60 15.43 13.45
N SER A 443 48.53 16.23 13.46
CA SER A 443 48.63 17.69 13.63
C SER A 443 49.14 18.05 15.03
N ARG A 444 48.68 17.35 16.06
CA ARG A 444 49.13 17.51 17.45
C ARG A 444 50.59 17.11 17.61
N GLN A 445 51.01 15.99 17.02
CA GLN A 445 52.41 15.57 17.06
C GLN A 445 53.32 16.61 16.39
N LYS A 446 52.94 17.15 15.23
CA LYS A 446 53.71 18.21 14.56
C LYS A 446 53.78 19.50 15.40
N ALA A 447 52.71 19.85 16.11
CA ALA A 447 52.70 20.99 17.02
C ALA A 447 53.63 20.75 18.24
N GLU A 448 53.56 19.58 18.87
CA GLU A 448 54.44 19.22 20.00
C GLU A 448 55.91 19.13 19.58
N GLU A 449 56.22 18.61 18.38
CA GLU A 449 57.57 18.60 17.80
C GLU A 449 58.09 20.00 17.49
N ALA A 450 57.22 20.90 17.00
CA ALA A 450 57.57 22.30 16.77
C ALA A 450 57.83 23.03 18.10
N ASP A 451 56.98 22.85 19.11
CA ASP A 451 57.14 23.44 20.44
C ASP A 451 58.41 22.93 21.13
N THR A 452 58.69 21.62 21.06
CA THR A 452 59.94 21.06 21.62
C THR A 452 61.18 21.52 20.87
N LYS A 453 61.12 21.67 19.54
CA LYS A 453 62.22 22.24 18.75
C LYS A 453 62.45 23.71 19.13
N GLN A 454 61.39 24.51 19.21
CA GLN A 454 61.46 25.91 19.62
C GLN A 454 61.98 26.07 21.05
N ALA A 455 61.54 25.23 21.99
CA ALA A 455 62.04 25.23 23.36
C ALA A 455 63.52 24.84 23.44
N LYS A 456 63.97 23.84 22.67
CA LYS A 456 65.39 23.47 22.57
C LYS A 456 66.24 24.56 21.94
N GLU A 457 65.78 25.18 20.85
CA GLU A 457 66.48 26.31 20.21
C GLU A 457 66.59 27.50 21.18
N LYS A 458 65.51 27.82 21.92
CA LYS A 458 65.52 28.86 22.96
C LYS A 458 66.51 28.52 24.07
N ALA A 459 66.51 27.30 24.59
CA ALA A 459 67.43 26.87 25.64
C ALA A 459 68.91 26.87 25.17
N VAL A 460 69.18 26.46 23.93
CA VAL A 460 70.53 26.50 23.34
C VAL A 460 71.01 27.95 23.16
N ASN A 461 70.14 28.83 22.66
CA ASN A 461 70.46 30.25 22.51
C ASN A 461 70.69 30.94 23.86
N GLU A 462 69.89 30.59 24.88
CA GLU A 462 70.04 31.10 26.25
C GLU A 462 71.35 30.64 26.89
N THR A 463 71.68 29.35 26.74
CA THR A 463 72.96 28.79 27.23
C THR A 463 74.16 29.43 26.52
N GLY A 464 74.07 29.62 25.20
CA GLY A 464 75.13 30.28 24.42
C GLY A 464 75.30 31.76 24.77
N ALA A 465 74.21 32.49 25.02
CA ALA A 465 74.25 33.87 25.47
C ALA A 465 74.88 34.00 26.87
N ALA A 466 74.50 33.11 27.79
CA ALA A 466 75.06 33.07 29.14
C ALA A 466 76.56 32.72 29.14
N GLN A 467 76.99 31.79 28.27
CA GLN A 467 78.40 31.44 28.13
C GLN A 467 79.24 32.62 27.63
N LEU A 468 78.77 33.33 26.60
CA LEU A 468 79.44 34.55 26.11
C LEU A 468 79.51 35.65 27.18
N ALA A 469 78.44 35.81 27.97
CA ALA A 469 78.48 36.73 29.11
C ALA A 469 79.51 36.32 30.17
N ALA A 470 79.65 35.02 30.46
CA ALA A 470 80.65 34.51 31.40
C ALA A 470 82.09 34.65 30.87
N GLU A 471 82.32 34.46 29.57
CA GLU A 471 83.60 34.75 28.91
C GLU A 471 83.94 36.25 28.99
N GLY A 472 82.94 37.12 28.81
CA GLY A 472 83.07 38.56 29.07
C GLY A 472 83.43 38.87 30.52
N ASP A 473 82.75 38.26 31.49
CA ASP A 473 83.04 38.43 32.93
C ASP A 473 84.47 37.98 33.29
N LYS A 474 84.94 36.89 32.68
CA LYS A 474 86.30 36.39 32.85
C LYS A 474 87.34 37.38 32.29
N ALA A 475 87.16 37.83 31.04
CA ALA A 475 88.06 38.81 30.42
C ALA A 475 88.09 40.13 31.21
N PHE A 476 86.94 40.58 31.71
CA PHE A 476 86.81 41.76 32.56
C PHE A 476 87.60 41.61 33.87
N ALA A 477 87.56 40.43 34.50
CA ALA A 477 88.33 40.14 35.72
C ALA A 477 89.85 40.05 35.46
N GLU A 478 90.26 39.58 34.29
CA GLU A 478 91.67 39.51 33.88
C GLU A 478 92.26 40.89 33.56
N GLY A 479 91.41 41.88 33.25
CA GLY A 479 91.78 43.26 32.92
C GLY A 479 91.77 43.56 31.42
N ASP A 480 91.32 42.61 30.61
CA ASP A 480 91.14 42.75 29.15
C ASP A 480 89.73 43.27 28.84
N TYR A 481 89.55 44.58 29.02
CA TYR A 481 88.26 45.25 28.89
C TYR A 481 87.77 45.39 27.45
N GLU A 482 88.66 45.34 26.45
CA GLU A 482 88.26 45.35 25.04
C GLU A 482 87.67 44.01 24.62
N SER A 483 88.35 42.89 24.95
CA SER A 483 87.80 41.55 24.71
C SER A 483 86.52 41.30 25.50
N ALA A 484 86.44 41.76 26.76
CA ALA A 484 85.21 41.68 27.55
C ALA A 484 84.04 42.40 26.87
N GLY A 485 84.28 43.62 26.34
CA GLY A 485 83.28 44.38 25.58
C GLY A 485 82.77 43.62 24.35
N ALA A 486 83.65 42.95 23.61
CA ALA A 486 83.29 42.15 22.45
C ALA A 486 82.43 40.92 22.81
N TYR A 487 82.82 40.16 23.85
CA TYR A 487 82.05 39.02 24.34
C TYR A 487 80.66 39.42 24.85
N TYR A 488 80.58 40.53 25.59
CA TYR A 488 79.29 41.09 26.02
C TYR A 488 78.43 41.57 24.84
N ALA A 489 79.01 42.18 23.80
CA ALA A 489 78.26 42.58 22.61
C ALA A 489 77.65 41.37 21.87
N MET A 490 78.41 40.27 21.76
CA MET A 490 77.91 39.01 21.19
C MET A 490 76.81 38.38 22.07
N ALA A 491 76.93 38.46 23.39
CA ALA A 491 75.89 38.02 24.32
C ALA A 491 74.61 38.87 24.20
N LEU A 492 74.76 40.19 24.07
CA LEU A 492 73.65 41.14 23.92
C LEU A 492 72.83 40.86 22.66
N GLU A 493 73.49 40.64 21.52
CA GLU A 493 72.82 40.30 20.26
C GLU A 493 71.94 39.06 20.43
N LYS A 494 72.46 38.01 21.08
CA LYS A 494 71.69 36.79 21.37
C LYS A 494 70.51 37.03 22.31
N TYR A 495 70.66 37.83 23.37
CA TYR A 495 69.55 38.14 24.27
C TYR A 495 68.46 38.97 23.58
N LEU A 496 68.83 39.89 22.69
CA LEU A 496 67.87 40.66 21.88
C LEU A 496 67.12 39.80 20.88
N ASP A 497 67.81 38.87 20.20
CA ASP A 497 67.18 37.90 19.29
C ASP A 497 66.16 37.00 20.03
N MET A 498 66.40 36.71 21.31
CA MET A 498 65.46 35.96 22.17
C MET A 498 64.34 36.83 22.77
N GLY A 499 64.38 38.15 22.59
CA GLY A 499 63.46 39.10 23.21
C GLY A 499 63.60 39.22 24.73
N ASP A 500 64.75 38.83 25.30
CA ASP A 500 65.03 38.90 26.73
C ASP A 500 65.65 40.27 27.11
N GLU A 501 64.78 41.28 27.20
CA GLU A 501 65.18 42.65 27.52
C GLU A 501 65.83 42.77 28.92
N ALA A 502 65.45 41.91 29.87
CA ALA A 502 66.00 41.96 31.22
C ALA A 502 67.50 41.59 31.24
N HIS A 503 67.88 40.51 30.56
CA HIS A 503 69.30 40.17 30.40
C HIS A 503 70.02 41.12 29.45
N ALA A 504 69.35 41.59 28.38
CA ALA A 504 69.92 42.58 27.47
C ALA A 504 70.34 43.87 28.19
N ASP A 505 69.52 44.39 29.10
CA ASP A 505 69.84 45.59 29.89
C ASP A 505 71.00 45.38 30.87
N LEU A 506 71.07 44.19 31.47
CA LEU A 506 72.21 43.82 32.32
C LEU A 506 73.52 43.80 31.51
N ILE A 507 73.51 43.17 30.33
CA ILE A 507 74.67 43.11 29.46
C ILE A 507 75.05 44.49 28.92
N ARG A 508 74.08 45.35 28.55
CA ARG A 508 74.33 46.76 28.19
C ARG A 508 75.09 47.51 29.29
N THR A 509 74.71 47.28 30.55
CA THR A 509 75.39 47.87 31.71
C THR A 509 76.83 47.37 31.84
N LYS A 510 77.07 46.07 31.61
CA LYS A 510 78.42 45.48 31.60
C LYS A 510 79.28 46.00 30.45
N ILE A 511 78.72 46.17 29.25
CA ILE A 511 79.39 46.83 28.12
C ILE A 511 79.81 48.25 28.50
N GLY A 512 78.90 49.04 29.08
CA GLY A 512 79.21 50.40 29.54
C GLY A 512 80.33 50.43 30.58
N SER A 513 80.30 49.51 31.54
CA SER A 513 81.35 49.37 32.56
C SER A 513 82.70 48.97 31.95
N SER A 514 82.71 48.08 30.96
CA SER A 514 83.90 47.67 30.21
C SER A 514 84.48 48.82 29.39
N GLY A 515 83.62 49.61 28.75
CA GLY A 515 84.02 50.82 28.03
C GLY A 515 84.69 51.84 28.96
N GLN A 516 84.07 52.15 30.10
CA GLN A 516 84.65 53.07 31.09
C GLN A 516 85.99 52.58 31.62
N LYS A 517 86.12 51.29 31.94
CA LYS A 517 87.39 50.70 32.42
C LYS A 517 88.47 50.66 31.34
N SER A 518 88.09 50.43 30.08
CA SER A 518 88.99 50.53 28.93
C SER A 518 89.51 51.96 28.76
N GLU A 519 88.64 52.97 28.84
CA GLU A 519 89.02 54.39 28.78
C GLU A 519 89.94 54.79 29.96
N GLU A 520 89.62 54.36 31.18
CA GLU A 520 90.50 54.56 32.35
C GLU A 520 91.89 53.94 32.15
N ASN A 521 91.95 52.72 31.60
CA ASN A 521 93.22 52.05 31.28
C ASN A 521 94.00 52.79 30.18
N GLN A 522 93.33 53.22 29.11
CA GLN A 522 93.97 54.01 28.04
C GLN A 522 94.52 55.34 28.56
N GLU A 523 93.78 56.02 29.44
CA GLU A 523 94.24 57.27 30.06
C GLU A 523 95.42 57.02 31.00
N LYS A 524 95.38 55.96 31.83
CA LYS A 524 96.53 55.54 32.64
C LYS A 524 97.73 55.15 31.78
N GLU A 525 97.52 54.50 30.64
CA GLU A 525 98.59 54.12 29.72
C GLU A 525 99.23 55.37 29.09
N ARG A 526 98.41 56.36 28.72
CA ARG A 526 98.87 57.66 28.24
C ARG A 526 99.65 58.39 29.33
N GLN A 527 99.17 58.42 30.57
CA GLN A 527 99.90 59.00 31.71
C GLN A 527 101.22 58.28 31.96
N ALA A 528 101.25 56.95 31.91
CA ALA A 528 102.47 56.15 32.03
C ALA A 528 103.48 56.50 30.92
N ALA A 529 103.01 56.65 29.68
CA ALA A 529 103.84 57.06 28.54
C ALA A 529 104.35 58.51 28.67
N GLU A 530 103.53 59.42 29.21
CA GLU A 530 103.92 60.79 29.52
C GLU A 530 105.00 60.84 30.60
N TYR A 531 104.87 60.06 31.68
CA TYR A 531 105.92 59.92 32.70
C TYR A 531 107.20 59.35 32.10
N GLU A 532 107.11 58.34 31.24
CA GLU A 532 108.26 57.77 30.55
C GLU A 532 108.95 58.82 29.65
N GLN A 533 108.18 59.60 28.90
CA GLN A 533 108.70 60.64 28.02
C GLN A 533 109.28 61.84 28.79
N ALA A 534 108.67 62.22 29.90
CA ALA A 534 109.20 63.21 30.83
C ALA A 534 110.51 62.72 31.45
N ALA A 535 110.61 61.44 31.82
CA ALA A 535 111.83 60.82 32.32
C ALA A 535 112.96 60.88 31.29
N LYS A 536 112.69 60.47 30.04
CA LYS A 536 113.63 60.59 28.90
C LYS A 536 114.10 62.03 28.69
N THR A 537 113.22 63.01 28.89
CA THR A 537 113.54 64.44 28.74
C THR A 537 114.44 64.95 29.87
N GLN A 538 114.18 64.58 31.13
CA GLN A 538 115.02 64.96 32.28
C GLN A 538 116.39 64.28 32.24
N GLU A 539 116.44 63.04 31.77
CA GLU A 539 117.68 62.31 31.51
C GLU A 539 118.54 63.05 30.47
N ALA A 540 117.94 63.52 29.37
CA ALA A 540 118.63 64.34 28.37
C ALA A 540 119.11 65.71 28.88
N LEU A 541 118.45 66.27 29.91
CA LEU A 541 118.84 67.52 30.58
C LEU A 541 119.91 67.31 31.67
N GLY A 542 120.33 66.07 31.92
CA GLY A 542 121.34 65.71 32.92
C GLY A 542 120.82 65.72 34.38
N ASN A 543 119.50 65.78 34.58
CA ASN A 543 118.85 65.82 35.89
C ASN A 543 118.39 64.41 36.32
N GLU A 544 119.37 63.58 36.69
CA GLU A 544 119.19 62.13 36.87
C GLU A 544 118.26 61.75 38.03
N MET A 545 118.25 62.53 39.12
CA MET A 545 117.36 62.28 40.25
C MET A 545 115.88 62.49 39.89
N GLU A 546 115.56 63.52 39.10
CA GLU A 546 114.19 63.76 38.63
C GLU A 546 113.81 62.74 37.55
N ALA A 547 114.73 62.38 36.64
CA ALA A 547 114.50 61.30 35.67
C ALA A 547 114.17 59.95 36.33
N LYS A 548 114.90 59.58 37.40
CA LYS A 548 114.64 58.35 38.17
C LYS A 548 113.23 58.33 38.76
N LYS A 549 112.80 59.46 39.33
CA LYS A 549 111.46 59.62 39.90
C LYS A 549 110.37 59.47 38.85
N GLN A 550 110.53 60.09 37.67
CA GLN A 550 109.58 60.00 36.57
C GLN A 550 109.51 58.58 35.99
N TYR A 551 110.65 57.88 35.85
CA TYR A 551 110.66 56.47 35.45
C TYR A 551 109.98 55.56 36.49
N LEU A 552 110.16 55.81 37.78
CA LEU A 552 109.43 55.06 38.82
C LEU A 552 107.91 55.29 38.75
N PHE A 553 107.46 56.51 38.44
CA PHE A 553 106.04 56.77 38.19
C PHE A 553 105.52 56.04 36.96
N ALA A 554 106.25 56.07 35.84
CA ALA A 554 105.90 55.32 34.62
C ALA A 554 105.82 53.80 34.89
N LYS A 555 106.82 53.25 35.57
CA LYS A 555 106.88 51.83 35.95
C LYS A 555 105.69 51.41 36.82
N ASN A 556 105.38 52.19 37.86
CA ASN A 556 104.26 51.87 38.74
C ASN A 556 102.92 51.92 37.98
N ALA A 557 102.74 52.92 37.10
CA ALA A 557 101.56 53.00 36.25
C ALA A 557 101.46 51.82 35.26
N TYR A 558 102.57 51.40 34.63
CA TYR A 558 102.58 50.22 33.78
C TYR A 558 102.33 48.91 34.53
N ARG A 559 102.85 48.76 35.77
CA ARG A 559 102.53 47.60 36.63
C ARG A 559 101.06 47.57 37.06
N GLU A 560 100.47 48.72 37.37
CA GLU A 560 99.03 48.81 37.67
C GLU A 560 98.17 48.37 36.47
N LEU A 561 98.63 48.65 35.26
CA LEU A 561 97.99 48.21 34.00
C LEU A 561 98.33 46.76 33.62
N LYS A 562 99.10 46.05 34.46
CA LYS A 562 99.64 44.70 34.18
C LYS A 562 100.46 44.62 32.87
N MET A 563 101.06 45.73 32.45
CA MET A 563 101.96 45.78 31.30
C MET A 563 103.38 45.45 31.75
N ASP A 564 103.58 44.19 32.18
CA ASP A 564 104.82 43.75 32.82
C ASP A 564 106.04 43.89 31.90
N ASP A 565 105.88 43.72 30.59
CA ASP A 565 106.94 43.93 29.60
C ASP A 565 107.43 45.39 29.59
N LYS A 566 106.50 46.37 29.57
CA LYS A 566 106.85 47.79 29.64
C LYS A 566 107.47 48.13 31.00
N ALA A 567 106.92 47.60 32.09
CA ALA A 567 107.49 47.80 33.42
C ALA A 567 108.93 47.24 33.52
N ALA A 568 109.22 46.10 32.89
CA ALA A 568 110.54 45.50 32.84
C ALA A 568 111.53 46.32 31.99
N GLU A 569 111.07 46.91 30.89
CA GLU A 569 111.88 47.83 30.08
C GLU A 569 112.30 49.06 30.90
N ILE A 570 111.36 49.65 31.64
CA ILE A 570 111.67 50.77 32.56
C ILE A 570 112.61 50.33 33.68
N ASP A 571 112.45 49.11 34.23
CA ASP A 571 113.37 48.55 35.22
C ASP A 571 114.81 48.46 34.69
N GLY A 572 114.97 48.01 33.45
CA GLY A 572 116.26 47.99 32.77
C GLY A 572 116.86 49.40 32.63
N ARG A 573 116.04 50.40 32.30
CA ARG A 573 116.51 51.79 32.16
C ARG A 573 116.86 52.44 33.50
N LEU A 574 116.07 52.18 34.55
CA LEU A 574 116.33 52.65 35.91
C LEU A 574 117.67 52.12 36.45
N ALA A 575 118.01 50.86 36.17
CA ALA A 575 119.29 50.29 36.58
C ALA A 575 120.50 50.99 35.93
N VAL A 576 120.37 51.37 34.65
CA VAL A 576 121.40 52.15 33.95
C VAL A 576 121.54 53.55 34.56
N LEU A 577 120.41 54.22 34.81
CA LEU A 577 120.38 55.57 35.38
C LEU A 577 120.94 55.61 36.82
N GLU A 578 120.72 54.56 37.61
CA GLU A 578 121.24 54.45 38.99
C GLU A 578 122.77 54.35 39.02
N LEU A 579 123.36 53.63 38.06
CA LEU A 579 124.82 53.59 37.88
C LEU A 579 125.40 54.95 37.48
N GLU A 580 124.68 55.76 36.70
CA GLU A 580 125.10 57.11 36.31
C GLU A 580 125.09 58.08 37.52
N ILE A 581 124.07 58.01 38.37
CA ILE A 581 123.96 58.80 39.61
C ILE A 581 125.11 58.46 40.58
N GLU A 582 125.43 57.18 40.75
CA GLU A 582 126.55 56.75 41.60
C GLU A 582 127.88 57.28 41.08
N ARG A 583 128.09 57.23 39.75
CA ARG A 583 129.31 57.74 39.11
C ARG A 583 129.49 59.25 39.28
N LYS A 584 128.42 60.03 39.19
CA LYS A 584 128.46 61.49 39.45
C LYS A 584 128.71 61.82 40.93
N LYS A 585 128.20 61.01 41.87
CA LYS A 585 128.52 61.17 43.30
C LYS A 585 129.98 60.85 43.61
N GLU A 586 130.56 59.83 42.96
CA GLU A 586 131.99 59.50 43.08
C GLU A 586 132.92 60.56 42.46
N ASP A 587 132.44 61.30 41.44
CA ASP A 587 133.16 62.42 40.83
C ASP A 587 133.03 63.74 41.65
N GLU A 588 131.95 63.93 42.41
CA GLU A 588 131.78 65.04 43.36
C GLU A 588 132.60 64.84 44.67
N GLU A 589 132.79 63.59 45.13
CA GLU A 589 133.59 63.28 46.34
C GLU A 589 135.12 63.38 46.14
N LYS A 590 135.63 63.56 44.92
CA LYS A 590 137.08 63.69 44.65
C LYS A 590 137.64 65.12 44.71
N ASN A 591 136.81 66.15 44.94
CA ASN A 591 137.20 67.56 44.77
C ASN A 591 137.38 68.38 46.07
N GLU A 592 137.27 67.81 47.27
CA GLU A 592 137.46 68.56 48.52
C GLU A 592 138.28 67.77 49.57
N THR A 593 139.56 68.14 49.74
CA THR A 593 140.37 67.86 50.95
C THR A 593 141.13 69.11 51.37
N GLY A 594 140.93 69.58 52.61
CA GLY A 594 141.69 70.69 53.20
C GLY A 594 141.28 71.06 54.63
N ASP A 595 142.15 70.69 55.59
CA ASP A 595 142.44 71.35 56.88
C ASP A 595 141.63 71.02 58.17
N GLY A 596 142.30 70.34 59.12
CA GLY A 596 142.59 70.90 60.46
C GLY A 596 141.78 70.50 61.72
N GLY A 597 142.35 69.58 62.54
CA GLY A 597 142.39 69.58 64.03
C GLY A 597 141.13 69.15 64.84
N GLU A 598 141.10 67.97 65.49
CA GLU A 598 141.49 67.68 66.91
C GLU A 598 140.78 68.56 67.97
N THR A 599 139.94 68.07 68.91
CA THR A 599 140.29 67.20 70.06
C THR A 599 139.02 66.76 70.85
N GLU A 600 139.08 65.53 71.41
CA GLU A 600 138.57 65.02 72.72
C GLU A 600 137.05 65.12 73.08
N GLU A 601 136.39 64.17 73.75
CA GLU A 601 136.81 63.03 74.59
C GLU A 601 135.61 62.05 74.80
N ASP A 602 135.95 60.76 74.92
CA ASP A 602 135.34 59.65 75.70
C ASP A 602 133.82 59.40 75.68
N GLY A 603 133.34 58.21 75.29
CA GLY A 603 133.54 56.91 75.94
C GLY A 603 132.20 56.50 76.61
N MET A 604 131.72 55.27 76.73
CA MET A 604 132.19 53.91 76.51
C MET A 604 130.95 53.00 76.69
N ASN A 605 130.82 51.97 75.86
CA ASN A 605 130.13 50.67 76.03
C ASN A 605 128.78 50.52 76.80
N GLY A 606 127.89 49.72 76.19
CA GLY A 606 126.79 48.99 76.86
C GLY A 606 127.29 47.92 77.86
N PRO A 607 126.53 46.85 78.22
CA PRO A 607 125.41 46.24 77.49
C PRO A 607 124.27 45.64 78.38
N GLY A 608 123.24 45.07 77.73
CA GLY A 608 122.79 43.70 78.03
C GLY A 608 121.64 43.43 79.02
N GLY A 609 120.83 42.41 78.64
CA GLY A 609 120.08 41.50 79.54
C GLY A 609 118.60 41.83 79.70
N ASP A 610 117.62 41.12 79.13
CA ASP A 610 117.24 39.68 79.15
C ASP A 610 116.36 39.26 80.35
N GLY A 611 115.37 38.40 80.04
CA GLY A 611 114.60 37.56 80.96
C GLY A 611 113.30 38.18 81.51
N GLY A 612 112.13 37.56 81.46
CA GLY A 612 111.76 36.21 81.06
C GLY A 612 110.55 35.68 81.85
N ARG A 613 109.58 35.12 81.11
CA ARG A 613 108.74 33.92 81.39
C ARG A 613 107.75 33.81 82.57
N GLY A 614 106.60 33.21 82.23
CA GLY A 614 105.94 32.13 82.99
C GLY A 614 104.49 32.44 83.39
N VAL A 615 103.39 32.05 82.73
CA VAL A 615 102.83 30.75 82.23
C VAL A 615 101.63 30.25 83.08
N ALA A 616 100.64 29.69 82.36
CA ALA A 616 99.51 28.80 82.71
C ALA A 616 98.16 29.45 83.12
N GLY A 617 96.99 29.02 82.63
CA GLY A 617 96.59 27.89 81.77
C GLY A 617 95.30 28.24 81.00
N ASP A 618 95.08 27.74 79.78
CA ASP A 618 94.45 26.44 79.43
C ASP A 618 92.93 26.48 79.68
N THR A 619 92.01 26.36 78.73
CA THR A 619 91.76 25.34 77.68
C THR A 619 90.83 25.97 76.61
N GLY A 620 91.07 25.82 75.30
CA GLY A 620 90.60 24.70 74.46
C GLY A 620 89.16 24.94 73.99
N GLY A 621 88.87 25.38 72.76
CA GLY A 621 89.04 24.63 71.50
C GLY A 621 87.82 23.71 71.28
N SER A 622 87.21 23.54 70.12
CA SER A 622 87.48 23.97 68.74
C SER A 622 86.33 23.40 67.87
N GLU A 623 86.08 24.07 66.74
CA GLU A 623 85.72 23.49 65.44
C GLU A 623 84.31 22.91 65.19
N GLY A 624 83.74 23.33 64.04
CA GLY A 624 82.54 22.76 63.39
C GLY A 624 82.86 21.42 62.69
N PRO A 625 82.39 21.12 61.46
CA PRO A 625 81.46 21.82 60.55
C PRO A 625 80.44 20.87 59.86
N ALA A 626 79.76 21.37 58.81
CA ALA A 626 79.13 20.61 57.68
C ALA A 626 77.88 19.77 58.04
N ALA A 627 76.95 19.35 57.16
CA ALA A 627 76.68 19.42 55.73
C ALA A 627 75.18 19.11 55.49
N GLU A 628 74.70 19.42 54.28
CA GLU A 628 73.73 18.69 53.42
C GLU A 628 72.52 17.90 53.95
N THR A 629 71.44 17.98 53.16
CA THR A 629 70.43 16.97 52.71
C THR A 629 69.04 17.61 52.71
N GLY A 630 68.13 17.44 51.74
CA GLY A 630 67.99 16.42 50.70
C GLY A 630 66.70 15.61 50.95
N GLY A 631 65.71 15.77 50.06
CA GLY A 631 64.51 14.91 49.92
C GLY A 631 63.34 15.26 50.83
N SER A 632 62.07 14.97 50.53
CA SER A 632 61.38 14.27 49.41
C SER A 632 59.93 14.04 49.88
N HIS A 633 58.94 14.02 48.96
CA HIS A 633 57.63 13.27 48.95
C HIS A 633 56.78 13.19 50.24
N GLU A 634 55.45 13.06 50.28
CA GLU A 634 54.25 12.87 49.45
C GLU A 634 53.10 13.21 50.45
N VAL A 635 51.92 13.69 50.05
CA VAL A 635 50.71 12.92 49.68
C VAL A 635 49.64 13.95 49.34
#